data_AF-A0AAD8XW66-F1
#
_entry.id   AF-A0AAD8XW66-F1
#
_cell.length_a   1.000
_cell.length_b   1.000
_cell.length_c   1.000
_cell.angle_alpha   90.00
_cell.angle_beta   90.00
_cell.angle_gamma   90.00
#
_symmetry.space_group_name_H-M   'P 1'
#
loop_
_entity.id
_entity.type
_entity.pdbx_description
1 polymer ?
#
loop_
_entity_poly.entity_id
_entity_poly.type
_entity_poly.pdbx_seq_one_letter_code
_entity_poly.pdbx_strand_id
1 'polypeptide(L)'
;MTNADEEIIHSVSIGSGEMKRQPSWSDINSLIGRIETLEQEREDEHIRLVNASEGVTAADDIDDFKDNHVTSTDTPTLLRRRTSSRRGILARLMKRRQDDFDEEIEEVEHKFDDFEFPDSTFTFLITEPILSSPFVMGCATYAMCLTCLVLALNNELDNGTDDNPYGIAEVTRNVRATQFLGIIVGVLMDDEIPTGLELIGMGLEQNKDGDKQYSMGRIFFSSLLRISIGMMFLTCLFFVVIQESNVLDIFFDVLALEFVENIDDVIYVLCRRGFFSRRLKIAANQDNVIQCSSDSVARRIRKWSKRVIRFVYFSVMFVMCAGLSVITHKQPTGEYGCTSIVVQFGDEVWEDAWVTLDSQCSVDSDCNANQKCFQGKHHEKPFCHEKRLLIFSHFNGLYTFNGIEAERPRYVEMNKEKGDPYKSTVPAEIKYCEEIESWVFFHPNITTSLDSQASNECQWLLRSEQTEDFDLVELSTGFWRLWDGKIVDDYRIDIDCAECSTDSDCNYMGTCVDEPGDGLDQKCECFDGRFGIFCQFEYPCDVIRSEKDPNTTLNIVKDLDQDGDSITFIAVYGRPIYAARMQGKPYSLMRNGYPSQEEQYFAVEYPVNASVAVAPHKHNEPDQYDDDDFFEINNQSVAFQQLMKNYTFLLRYTGSRWYGQINDPNLSSNSFKEEEYHAFWMNSFSGTGQEDNSTLIISEATTMAHPAGVDFFEMRRRNKVFEGGVFDYDYSQYGVLIPLVAHAGAGFFHCNIPSE
;
A
#
# COMPACT_ATOMS: atom_id res chain seq x y z
N MET A 1 18.76 -40.07 1.40
CA MET A 1 17.89 -40.56 0.31
C MET A 1 17.32 -39.31 -0.31
N THR A 2 17.68 -38.85 -1.51
CA THR A 2 18.24 -39.48 -2.71
C THR A 2 19.23 -38.52 -3.40
N ASN A 3 20.41 -39.03 -3.71
CA ASN A 3 21.34 -38.48 -4.72
C ASN A 3 20.90 -38.96 -6.11
N ALA A 4 21.49 -38.33 -7.15
CA ALA A 4 21.45 -38.63 -8.60
C ALA A 4 20.48 -37.70 -9.37
N ASP A 5 20.84 -36.99 -10.45
CA ASP A 5 21.87 -37.20 -11.46
C ASP A 5 22.42 -35.87 -12.01
N GLU A 6 23.75 -35.74 -12.10
CA GLU A 6 24.45 -34.77 -12.95
C GLU A 6 24.51 -35.34 -14.38
N GLU A 7 23.78 -34.73 -15.31
CA GLU A 7 23.82 -35.09 -16.73
C GLU A 7 24.87 -34.25 -17.47
N ILE A 8 25.93 -34.93 -17.93
CA ILE A 8 27.04 -34.40 -18.69
C ILE A 8 26.56 -34.01 -20.09
N ILE A 9 26.48 -32.71 -20.38
CA ILE A 9 26.21 -32.19 -21.72
C ILE A 9 27.47 -32.35 -22.59
N HIS A 10 27.40 -33.26 -23.55
CA HIS A 10 28.37 -33.37 -24.65
C HIS A 10 28.25 -32.15 -25.57
N SER A 11 29.30 -31.33 -25.62
CA SER A 11 29.45 -30.25 -26.59
C SER A 11 29.64 -30.81 -28.00
N VAL A 12 28.61 -30.70 -28.83
CA VAL A 12 28.67 -30.95 -30.27
C VAL A 12 29.37 -29.75 -30.92
N SER A 13 30.57 -29.96 -31.43
CA SER A 13 31.26 -29.01 -32.30
C SER A 13 30.50 -28.88 -33.63
N ILE A 14 29.75 -27.79 -33.77
CA ILE A 14 29.07 -27.40 -35.01
C ILE A 14 30.11 -26.74 -35.91
N GLY A 15 30.30 -27.29 -37.11
CA GLY A 15 31.19 -26.76 -38.13
C GLY A 15 30.82 -25.33 -38.50
N SER A 16 31.83 -24.45 -38.50
CA SER A 16 31.74 -23.06 -38.95
C SER A 16 31.42 -23.02 -40.45
N GLY A 17 30.16 -22.77 -40.79
CA GLY A 17 29.83 -22.25 -42.10
C GLY A 17 30.45 -20.86 -42.25
N GLU A 18 31.07 -20.58 -43.39
CA GLU A 18 31.66 -19.28 -43.73
C GLU A 18 30.63 -18.17 -43.53
N MET A 19 30.79 -17.46 -42.42
CA MET A 19 30.14 -16.21 -42.09
C MET A 19 30.71 -15.15 -43.06
N LYS A 20 29.84 -14.46 -43.81
CA LYS A 20 30.28 -13.29 -44.58
C LYS A 20 30.96 -12.34 -43.60
N ARG A 21 32.20 -11.94 -43.92
CA ARG A 21 33.01 -11.05 -43.08
C ARG A 21 32.23 -9.77 -42.83
N GLN A 22 31.74 -9.59 -41.60
CA GLN A 22 31.63 -8.25 -41.04
C GLN A 22 32.98 -7.53 -41.27
N PRO A 23 32.99 -6.21 -41.50
CA PRO A 23 34.22 -5.45 -41.62
C PRO A 23 35.11 -5.86 -40.45
N SER A 24 36.30 -6.38 -40.78
CA SER A 24 37.20 -6.87 -39.75
C SER A 24 37.52 -5.71 -38.83
N TRP A 25 37.84 -5.97 -37.56
CA TRP A 25 38.34 -4.92 -36.67
C TRP A 25 39.51 -4.14 -37.29
N SER A 26 40.28 -4.73 -38.23
CA SER A 26 41.27 -4.00 -39.02
C SER A 26 40.68 -3.02 -40.05
N ASP A 27 39.53 -3.31 -40.66
CA ASP A 27 38.84 -2.39 -41.56
C ASP A 27 38.26 -1.20 -40.78
N ILE A 28 37.67 -1.47 -39.60
CA ILE A 28 37.16 -0.43 -38.69
C ILE A 28 38.32 0.42 -38.14
N ASN A 29 39.41 -0.20 -37.66
CA ASN A 29 40.58 0.53 -37.17
C ASN A 29 41.29 1.30 -38.28
N SER A 30 41.29 0.79 -39.52
CA SER A 30 41.79 1.54 -40.67
C SER A 30 40.93 2.76 -40.98
N LEU A 31 39.63 2.68 -40.72
CA LEU A 31 38.69 3.78 -40.93
C LEU A 31 38.82 4.83 -39.81
N ILE A 32 38.86 4.39 -38.55
CA ILE A 32 39.11 5.25 -37.39
C ILE A 32 40.46 5.96 -37.58
N GLY A 33 41.51 5.23 -37.95
CA GLY A 33 42.81 5.82 -38.25
C GLY A 33 42.77 6.82 -39.41
N ARG A 34 41.91 6.61 -40.41
CA ARG A 34 41.74 7.57 -41.51
C ARG A 34 40.98 8.83 -41.07
N ILE A 35 39.95 8.68 -40.24
CA ILE A 35 39.22 9.80 -39.63
C ILE A 35 40.15 10.60 -38.72
N GLU A 36 40.91 9.94 -37.85
CA GLU A 36 41.93 10.58 -37.00
C GLU A 36 42.98 11.33 -37.83
N THR A 37 43.48 10.74 -38.92
CA THR A 37 44.41 11.48 -39.81
C THR A 37 43.78 12.68 -40.48
N LEU A 38 42.51 12.60 -40.88
CA LEU A 38 41.78 13.72 -41.49
C LEU A 38 41.50 14.84 -40.47
N GLU A 39 41.17 14.48 -39.23
CA GLU A 39 41.04 15.43 -38.12
C GLU A 39 42.39 16.08 -37.78
N GLN A 40 43.48 15.32 -37.78
CA GLN A 40 44.82 15.83 -37.52
C GLN A 40 45.32 16.73 -38.66
N GLU A 41 45.04 16.39 -39.92
CA GLU A 41 45.32 17.26 -41.07
C GLU A 41 44.53 18.59 -40.97
N ARG A 42 43.27 18.53 -40.50
CA ARG A 42 42.45 19.72 -40.25
C ARG A 42 43.04 20.59 -39.15
N GLU A 43 43.51 20.00 -38.04
CA GLU A 43 44.17 20.75 -36.95
C GLU A 43 45.49 21.38 -37.40
N ASP A 44 46.35 20.62 -38.08
CA ASP A 44 47.64 21.11 -38.58
C ASP A 44 47.46 22.25 -39.60
N GLU A 45 46.43 22.14 -40.45
CA GLU A 45 46.10 23.20 -41.39
C GLU A 45 45.52 24.43 -40.69
N HIS A 46 44.71 24.25 -39.64
CA HIS A 46 44.22 25.36 -38.83
C HIS A 46 45.39 26.10 -38.16
N ILE A 47 46.33 25.38 -37.56
CA ILE A 47 47.55 25.95 -36.94
C ILE A 47 48.38 26.70 -37.99
N ARG A 48 48.58 26.12 -39.19
CA ARG A 48 49.28 26.80 -40.29
C ARG A 48 48.62 28.12 -40.69
N LEU A 49 47.29 28.16 -40.77
CA LEU A 49 46.54 29.35 -41.16
C LEU A 49 46.53 30.42 -40.06
N VAL A 50 46.47 30.02 -38.78
CA VAL A 50 46.60 30.93 -37.63
C VAL A 50 47.99 31.56 -37.59
N ASN A 51 49.05 30.74 -37.75
CA ASN A 51 50.43 31.23 -37.79
C ASN A 51 50.70 32.14 -38.99
N ALA A 52 50.11 31.85 -40.15
CA ALA A 52 50.18 32.73 -41.33
C ALA A 52 49.41 34.05 -41.16
N SER A 53 48.40 34.08 -40.28
CA SER A 53 47.66 35.29 -39.90
C SER A 53 48.45 36.18 -38.94
N GLU A 54 49.17 35.60 -37.98
CA GLU A 54 49.99 36.34 -37.00
C GLU A 54 51.29 36.89 -37.59
N GLY A 55 51.87 36.22 -38.60
CA GLY A 55 53.09 36.67 -39.29
C GLY A 55 52.93 37.96 -40.11
N VAL A 56 51.70 38.48 -40.27
CA VAL A 56 51.42 39.71 -41.05
C VAL A 56 51.29 40.95 -40.16
N THR A 57 51.28 40.81 -38.83
CA THR A 57 51.16 41.95 -37.89
C THR A 57 52.46 42.32 -37.17
N ALA A 58 53.58 41.64 -37.43
CA ALA A 58 54.84 41.84 -36.70
C ALA A 58 55.86 42.78 -37.40
N ALA A 59 55.48 43.45 -38.49
CA ALA A 59 56.34 44.40 -39.19
C ALA A 59 55.54 45.65 -39.58
N ASP A 60 55.32 46.54 -38.61
CA ASP A 60 55.24 47.98 -38.83
C ASP A 60 55.28 48.69 -37.46
N ASP A 61 56.37 49.45 -37.27
CA ASP A 61 56.55 50.63 -36.41
C ASP A 61 56.35 50.52 -34.89
N ILE A 62 57.47 50.20 -34.24
CA ILE A 62 57.90 50.83 -32.99
C ILE A 62 58.43 52.23 -33.33
N ASP A 63 57.81 53.29 -32.80
CA ASP A 63 58.53 54.42 -32.22
C ASP A 63 57.60 55.38 -31.45
N ASP A 64 58.01 55.66 -30.21
CA ASP A 64 57.92 56.94 -29.48
C ASP A 64 56.56 57.69 -29.38
N PHE A 65 55.95 57.73 -28.19
CA PHE A 65 55.83 58.98 -27.40
C PHE A 65 55.11 58.81 -26.05
N LYS A 66 55.61 59.58 -25.07
CA LYS A 66 55.20 59.73 -23.67
C LYS A 66 53.92 60.54 -23.43
N ASP A 67 53.30 60.20 -22.29
CA ASP A 67 52.60 61.05 -21.30
C ASP A 67 51.34 61.87 -21.63
N ASN A 68 50.43 61.80 -20.64
CA ASN A 68 49.37 62.73 -20.21
C ASN A 68 47.92 62.58 -20.72
N HIS A 69 47.07 62.11 -19.79
CA HIS A 69 45.94 62.82 -19.18
C HIS A 69 44.92 63.60 -20.05
N VAL A 70 43.64 63.35 -19.74
CA VAL A 70 42.45 64.24 -19.81
C VAL A 70 41.57 64.24 -21.09
N THR A 71 40.33 63.77 -20.84
CA THR A 71 38.98 64.05 -21.39
C THR A 71 38.72 64.51 -22.84
N SER A 72 37.60 63.93 -23.32
CA SER A 72 36.53 64.49 -24.16
C SER A 72 36.66 64.41 -25.68
N THR A 73 35.58 63.88 -26.27
CA THR A 73 34.91 64.29 -27.51
C THR A 73 35.80 64.66 -28.70
N ASP A 74 35.87 63.78 -29.69
CA ASP A 74 35.07 63.90 -30.91
C ASP A 74 35.56 62.91 -31.98
N THR A 75 34.61 62.39 -32.74
CA THR A 75 34.83 61.69 -34.01
C THR A 75 35.74 62.47 -34.95
N PRO A 76 36.59 61.78 -35.74
CA PRO A 76 36.20 61.63 -37.14
C PRO A 76 36.49 60.25 -37.74
N THR A 77 35.48 59.80 -38.49
CA THR A 77 35.53 58.89 -39.61
C THR A 77 36.64 59.24 -40.61
N LEU A 78 37.39 58.22 -41.05
CA LEU A 78 37.96 57.98 -42.39
C LEU A 78 39.38 57.38 -42.29
N LEU A 79 39.49 56.07 -42.00
CA LEU A 79 40.59 55.20 -42.47
C LEU A 79 40.40 53.72 -42.04
N ARG A 80 39.15 53.22 -41.97
CA ARG A 80 38.85 51.81 -41.64
C ARG A 80 38.20 51.05 -42.79
N ARG A 81 38.74 51.17 -44.02
CA ARG A 81 38.14 50.52 -45.21
C ARG A 81 39.07 49.66 -46.06
N ARG A 82 40.23 49.22 -45.55
CA ARG A 82 41.11 48.31 -46.31
C ARG A 82 41.51 46.98 -45.66
N THR A 83 41.26 46.75 -44.37
CA THR A 83 41.58 45.47 -43.71
C THR A 83 40.40 44.51 -43.56
N SER A 84 39.16 44.96 -43.77
CA SER A 84 37.94 44.11 -43.70
C SER A 84 37.77 43.15 -44.89
N SER A 85 38.41 43.42 -46.04
CA SER A 85 38.25 42.60 -47.25
C SER A 85 39.01 41.27 -47.18
N ARG A 86 40.19 41.24 -46.53
CA ARG A 86 41.01 40.02 -46.45
C ARG A 86 40.46 38.97 -45.47
N ARG A 87 39.90 39.39 -44.32
CA ARG A 87 39.25 38.46 -43.37
C ARG A 87 38.01 37.77 -43.96
N GLY A 88 37.26 38.47 -44.81
CA GLY A 88 36.10 37.89 -45.51
C GLY A 88 36.48 36.82 -46.54
N ILE A 89 37.66 36.93 -47.17
CA ILE A 89 38.15 35.93 -48.13
C ILE A 89 38.63 34.68 -47.40
N LEU A 90 39.37 34.84 -46.29
CA LEU A 90 39.84 33.70 -45.50
C LEU A 90 38.67 32.93 -44.86
N ALA A 91 37.67 33.63 -44.31
CA ALA A 91 36.47 32.98 -43.76
C ALA A 91 35.65 32.24 -44.83
N ARG A 92 35.59 32.76 -46.07
CA ARG A 92 34.95 32.06 -47.19
C ARG A 92 35.75 30.85 -47.67
N LEU A 93 37.08 30.90 -47.62
CA LEU A 93 37.95 29.76 -47.94
C LEU A 93 37.87 28.68 -46.87
N MET A 94 37.90 29.04 -45.59
CA MET A 94 37.69 28.10 -44.49
C MET A 94 36.32 27.47 -44.55
N LYS A 95 35.27 28.25 -44.84
CA LYS A 95 33.92 27.71 -45.02
C LYS A 95 33.84 26.74 -46.20
N ARG A 96 34.37 27.10 -47.38
CA ARG A 96 34.39 26.18 -48.52
C ARG A 96 35.14 24.89 -48.24
N ARG A 97 36.28 24.97 -47.56
CA ARG A 97 37.09 23.79 -47.27
C ARG A 97 36.50 22.93 -46.14
N GLN A 98 35.79 23.55 -45.18
CA GLN A 98 34.97 22.84 -44.19
C GLN A 98 33.81 22.13 -44.89
N ASP A 99 33.13 22.80 -45.83
CA ASP A 99 32.07 22.21 -46.65
C ASP A 99 32.63 21.02 -47.50
N ASP A 100 33.84 21.13 -48.06
CA ASP A 100 34.51 20.04 -48.80
C ASP A 100 34.88 18.85 -47.88
N PHE A 101 35.35 19.11 -46.65
CA PHE A 101 35.66 18.04 -45.67
C PHE A 101 34.41 17.33 -45.17
N ASP A 102 33.35 18.10 -44.88
CA ASP A 102 32.04 17.55 -44.50
C ASP A 102 31.45 16.73 -45.65
N GLU A 103 31.71 17.10 -46.91
CA GLU A 103 31.33 16.33 -48.10
C GLU A 103 32.13 15.03 -48.24
N GLU A 104 33.45 15.02 -47.95
CA GLU A 104 34.28 13.82 -48.02
C GLU A 104 33.96 12.83 -46.88
N ILE A 105 33.66 13.32 -45.67
CA ILE A 105 33.15 12.48 -44.57
C ILE A 105 31.77 11.93 -44.92
N GLU A 106 30.87 12.75 -45.49
CA GLU A 106 29.57 12.27 -45.99
C GLU A 106 29.74 11.22 -47.10
N GLU A 107 30.72 11.35 -48.00
CA GLU A 107 30.95 10.39 -49.09
C GLU A 107 31.48 9.04 -48.57
N VAL A 108 32.28 9.06 -47.50
CA VAL A 108 32.74 7.86 -46.80
C VAL A 108 31.59 7.19 -46.04
N GLU A 109 30.74 7.95 -45.35
CA GLU A 109 29.51 7.44 -44.72
C GLU A 109 28.55 6.85 -45.75
N HIS A 110 28.40 7.51 -46.91
CA HIS A 110 27.52 7.10 -48.00
C HIS A 110 27.87 5.72 -48.59
N LYS A 111 29.13 5.30 -48.51
CA LYS A 111 29.57 4.01 -49.04
C LYS A 111 29.12 2.81 -48.19
N PHE A 112 28.57 3.08 -47.00
CA PHE A 112 28.08 2.07 -46.05
C PHE A 112 26.62 2.28 -45.64
N ASP A 113 25.88 3.15 -46.34
CA ASP A 113 24.45 3.44 -46.08
C ASP A 113 23.49 2.38 -46.64
N ASP A 114 23.99 1.18 -46.90
CA ASP A 114 23.15 0.01 -47.16
C ASP A 114 22.40 -0.31 -45.87
N PHE A 115 21.08 -0.07 -45.88
CA PHE A 115 20.27 -0.36 -44.71
C PHE A 115 19.95 -1.85 -44.68
N GLU A 116 20.51 -2.53 -43.70
CA GLU A 116 20.17 -3.89 -43.35
C GLU A 116 18.90 -3.87 -42.50
N PHE A 117 17.88 -4.62 -42.91
CA PHE A 117 16.68 -4.76 -42.08
C PHE A 117 17.05 -5.38 -40.72
N PRO A 118 16.36 -5.00 -39.63
CA PRO A 118 16.57 -5.62 -38.33
C PRO A 118 16.33 -7.14 -38.39
N ASP A 119 17.09 -7.88 -37.59
CA ASP A 119 17.03 -9.35 -37.49
C ASP A 119 15.79 -9.82 -36.69
N SER A 120 14.62 -9.40 -37.16
CA SER A 120 13.32 -9.52 -36.51
C SER A 120 12.29 -10.17 -37.44
N THR A 121 11.27 -10.83 -36.88
CA THR A 121 10.19 -11.43 -37.68
C THR A 121 9.36 -10.41 -38.46
N PHE A 122 9.38 -9.12 -38.08
CA PHE A 122 8.80 -8.04 -38.85
C PHE A 122 9.41 -7.92 -40.26
N THR A 123 10.68 -8.28 -40.42
CA THR A 123 11.35 -8.32 -41.73
C THR A 123 10.64 -9.27 -42.70
N PHE A 124 10.07 -10.39 -42.22
CA PHE A 124 9.26 -11.28 -43.06
C PHE A 124 7.98 -10.64 -43.60
N LEU A 125 7.39 -9.70 -42.86
CA LEU A 125 6.19 -8.98 -43.30
C LEU A 125 6.48 -8.01 -44.45
N ILE A 126 7.72 -7.54 -44.53
CA ILE A 126 8.19 -6.62 -45.56
C ILE A 126 8.60 -7.40 -46.81
N THR A 127 9.45 -8.41 -46.66
CA THR A 127 10.20 -9.03 -47.77
C THR A 127 9.41 -10.13 -48.47
N GLU A 128 8.58 -10.88 -47.75
CA GLU A 128 7.92 -12.07 -48.28
C GLU A 128 6.49 -11.79 -48.77
N PRO A 129 5.96 -12.58 -49.73
CA PRO A 129 4.61 -12.35 -50.25
C PRO A 129 3.55 -12.61 -49.17
N ILE A 130 2.44 -11.87 -49.27
CA ILE A 130 1.29 -12.01 -48.37
C ILE A 130 0.80 -13.47 -48.40
N LEU A 131 0.51 -14.04 -47.23
CA LEU A 131 0.14 -15.46 -47.01
C LEU A 131 1.26 -16.49 -47.27
N SER A 132 2.50 -16.07 -47.51
CA SER A 132 3.63 -16.99 -47.45
C SER A 132 3.86 -17.50 -46.02
N SER A 133 4.56 -18.62 -45.88
CA SER A 133 4.87 -19.17 -44.55
C SER A 133 5.68 -18.19 -43.66
N PRO A 134 6.68 -17.43 -44.17
CA PRO A 134 7.33 -16.37 -43.40
C PRO A 134 6.42 -15.22 -43.02
N PHE A 135 5.57 -14.76 -43.94
CA PHE A 135 4.61 -13.69 -43.64
C PHE A 135 3.65 -14.10 -42.52
N VAL A 136 3.10 -15.31 -42.58
CA VAL A 136 2.24 -15.86 -41.51
C VAL A 136 3.00 -15.98 -40.19
N MET A 137 4.29 -16.32 -40.23
CA MET A 137 5.13 -16.37 -39.03
C MET A 137 5.28 -15.00 -38.39
N GLY A 138 5.57 -13.95 -39.16
CA GLY A 138 5.63 -12.58 -38.65
C GLY A 138 4.30 -12.13 -38.02
N CYS A 139 3.16 -12.45 -38.64
CA CYS A 139 1.85 -12.14 -38.07
C CYS A 139 1.58 -12.94 -36.77
N ALA A 140 1.98 -14.20 -36.72
CA ALA A 140 1.81 -15.05 -35.54
C ALA A 140 2.66 -14.56 -34.36
N THR A 141 3.92 -14.19 -34.63
CA THR A 141 4.80 -13.58 -33.63
C THR A 141 4.25 -12.27 -33.10
N TYR A 142 3.81 -11.36 -33.98
CA TYR A 142 3.15 -10.11 -33.58
C TYR A 142 1.95 -10.37 -32.66
N ALA A 143 1.07 -11.29 -33.06
CA ALA A 143 -0.10 -11.64 -32.25
C ALA A 143 0.29 -12.21 -30.88
N MET A 144 1.37 -12.99 -30.81
CA MET A 144 1.86 -13.57 -29.56
C MET A 144 2.41 -12.48 -28.63
N CYS A 145 3.32 -11.63 -29.10
CA CYS A 145 3.87 -10.51 -28.33
C CYS A 145 2.75 -9.56 -27.84
N LEU A 146 1.84 -9.18 -28.74
CA LEU A 146 0.70 -8.34 -28.38
C LEU A 146 -0.20 -9.01 -27.33
N THR A 147 -0.46 -10.31 -27.45
CA THR A 147 -1.27 -11.04 -26.45
C THR A 147 -0.59 -11.05 -25.09
N CYS A 148 0.72 -11.31 -25.03
CA CYS A 148 1.48 -11.27 -23.78
C CYS A 148 1.42 -9.89 -23.13
N LEU A 149 1.64 -8.82 -23.89
CA LEU A 149 1.57 -7.44 -23.38
C LEU A 149 0.15 -7.05 -22.95
N VAL A 150 -0.88 -7.44 -23.69
CA VAL A 150 -2.28 -7.18 -23.31
C VAL A 150 -2.66 -7.96 -22.04
N LEU A 151 -2.18 -9.20 -21.88
CA LEU A 151 -2.40 -9.96 -20.65
C LEU A 151 -1.69 -9.33 -19.46
N ALA A 152 -0.45 -8.86 -19.64
CA ALA A 152 0.27 -8.12 -18.61
C ALA A 152 -0.49 -6.83 -18.24
N LEU A 153 -0.87 -6.02 -19.23
CA LEU A 153 -1.64 -4.79 -18.98
C LEU A 153 -2.96 -5.05 -18.28
N ASN A 154 -3.71 -6.08 -18.68
CA ASN A 154 -4.97 -6.43 -18.03
C ASN A 154 -4.73 -6.87 -16.58
N ASN A 155 -3.67 -7.65 -16.32
CA ASN A 155 -3.30 -8.04 -14.96
C ASN A 155 -3.02 -6.82 -14.08
N GLU A 156 -2.28 -5.83 -14.58
CA GLU A 156 -2.03 -4.59 -13.84
C GLU A 156 -3.30 -3.76 -13.64
N LEU A 157 -4.17 -3.69 -14.65
CA LEU A 157 -5.43 -2.94 -14.53
C LEU A 157 -6.43 -3.63 -13.58
N ASP A 158 -6.37 -4.95 -13.43
CA ASP A 158 -7.21 -5.72 -12.51
C ASP A 158 -6.80 -5.52 -11.03
N ASN A 159 -5.60 -4.97 -10.76
CA ASN A 159 -5.17 -4.58 -9.41
C ASN A 159 -5.84 -3.28 -8.91
N GLY A 160 -6.56 -2.56 -9.78
CA GLY A 160 -7.22 -1.31 -9.43
C GLY A 160 -8.49 -1.51 -8.59
N THR A 161 -8.75 -0.57 -7.69
CA THR A 161 -10.05 -0.42 -6.99
C THR A 161 -10.84 0.73 -7.61
N ASP A 162 -12.11 0.92 -7.27
CA ASP A 162 -12.91 2.00 -7.86
C ASP A 162 -12.37 3.40 -7.51
N ASP A 163 -11.82 3.58 -6.29
CA ASP A 163 -11.15 4.82 -5.86
C ASP A 163 -9.72 4.95 -6.39
N ASN A 164 -9.05 3.82 -6.61
CA ASN A 164 -7.70 3.75 -7.17
C ASN A 164 -7.69 2.84 -8.40
N PRO A 165 -8.27 3.26 -9.54
CA PRO A 165 -8.52 2.40 -10.71
C PRO A 165 -7.25 1.94 -11.42
N TYR A 166 -6.10 2.46 -11.01
CA TYR A 166 -4.80 2.11 -11.54
C TYR A 166 -3.91 1.41 -10.51
N GLY A 167 -4.44 1.03 -9.34
CA GLY A 167 -3.70 0.32 -8.30
C GLY A 167 -2.42 1.04 -7.84
N ILE A 168 -2.42 2.37 -7.87
CA ILE A 168 -1.22 3.17 -7.58
C ILE A 168 -0.83 2.95 -6.12
N ALA A 169 0.34 2.38 -5.87
CA ALA A 169 0.85 2.25 -4.52
C ALA A 169 1.34 3.58 -3.95
N GLU A 170 1.21 3.73 -2.64
CA GLU A 170 1.90 4.77 -1.89
C GLU A 170 3.36 4.36 -1.66
N VAL A 171 4.30 5.18 -2.15
CA VAL A 171 5.71 4.78 -2.20
C VAL A 171 6.66 5.77 -1.54
N THR A 172 7.81 5.26 -1.09
CA THR A 172 8.87 6.04 -0.42
C THR A 172 9.56 6.99 -1.40
N ARG A 173 10.29 7.97 -0.88
CA ARG A 173 11.11 8.87 -1.71
C ARG A 173 12.13 8.12 -2.57
N ASN A 174 12.70 7.03 -2.04
CA ASN A 174 13.67 6.19 -2.76
C ASN A 174 13.00 5.45 -3.92
N VAL A 175 11.84 4.84 -3.65
CA VAL A 175 11.06 4.14 -4.67
C VAL A 175 10.59 5.12 -5.75
N ARG A 176 10.09 6.30 -5.39
CA ARG A 176 9.74 7.37 -6.37
C ARG A 176 10.92 7.70 -7.28
N ALA A 177 12.12 7.89 -6.74
CA ALA A 177 13.30 8.15 -7.55
C ALA A 177 13.64 6.98 -8.49
N THR A 178 13.51 5.74 -8.01
CA THR A 178 13.66 4.53 -8.84
C THR A 178 12.57 4.47 -9.90
N GLN A 179 11.31 4.82 -9.63
CA GLN A 179 10.23 4.84 -10.61
C GLN A 179 10.55 5.78 -11.78
N PHE A 180 11.05 6.99 -11.49
CA PHE A 180 11.52 7.92 -12.53
C PHE A 180 12.68 7.34 -13.34
N LEU A 181 13.65 6.70 -12.67
CA LEU A 181 14.77 6.06 -13.34
C LEU A 181 14.32 4.87 -14.19
N GLY A 182 13.37 4.07 -13.71
CA GLY A 182 12.77 2.92 -14.37
C GLY A 182 12.07 3.33 -15.66
N ILE A 183 11.29 4.42 -15.65
CA ILE A 183 10.70 4.99 -16.87
C ILE A 183 11.79 5.43 -17.86
N ILE A 184 12.83 6.13 -17.40
CA ILE A 184 13.90 6.60 -18.28
C ILE A 184 14.64 5.41 -18.90
N VAL A 185 14.99 4.41 -18.08
CA VAL A 185 15.71 3.20 -18.51
C VAL A 185 14.84 2.39 -19.47
N GLY A 186 13.57 2.13 -19.14
CA GLY A 186 12.68 1.36 -20.00
C GLY A 186 12.38 2.06 -21.32
N VAL A 187 12.25 3.39 -21.33
CA VAL A 187 12.19 4.15 -22.60
C VAL A 187 13.49 3.99 -23.39
N LEU A 188 14.67 4.06 -22.74
CA LEU A 188 16.01 3.81 -23.32
C LEU A 188 16.23 2.40 -23.86
N MET A 189 15.45 1.44 -23.39
CA MET A 189 15.52 0.05 -23.84
C MET A 189 14.57 -0.25 -25.01
N ASP A 190 13.53 0.56 -25.23
CA ASP A 190 12.61 0.39 -26.37
C ASP A 190 13.30 0.70 -27.70
N ASP A 191 13.53 -0.33 -28.49
CA ASP A 191 14.10 -0.24 -29.84
C ASP A 191 13.02 -0.34 -30.94
N GLU A 192 11.80 -0.74 -30.59
CA GLU A 192 10.70 -0.97 -31.54
C GLU A 192 10.17 0.33 -32.18
N ILE A 193 9.99 1.40 -31.39
CA ILE A 193 9.47 2.67 -31.92
C ILE A 193 10.48 3.35 -32.86
N PRO A 194 11.77 3.54 -32.47
CA PRO A 194 12.77 4.14 -33.35
C PRO A 194 12.93 3.36 -34.65
N THR A 195 13.05 2.03 -34.56
CA THR A 195 13.22 1.14 -35.72
C THR A 195 12.00 1.19 -36.65
N GLY A 196 10.79 1.16 -36.09
CA GLY A 196 9.56 1.27 -36.87
C GLY A 196 9.46 2.60 -37.64
N LEU A 197 9.82 3.72 -37.01
CA LEU A 197 9.83 5.04 -37.64
C LEU A 197 10.95 5.20 -38.68
N GLU A 198 12.12 4.61 -38.45
CA GLU A 198 13.23 4.61 -39.41
C GLU A 198 12.83 3.89 -40.71
N LEU A 199 12.19 2.72 -40.57
CA LEU A 199 11.63 1.96 -41.69
C LEU A 199 10.58 2.76 -42.50
N ILE A 200 9.74 3.56 -41.83
CA ILE A 200 8.79 4.46 -42.53
C ILE A 200 9.55 5.52 -43.34
N GLY A 201 10.58 6.12 -42.75
CA GLY A 201 11.44 7.09 -43.42
C GLY A 201 12.07 6.53 -44.70
N MET A 202 12.54 5.28 -44.63
CA MET A 202 13.14 4.57 -45.77
C MET A 202 12.12 4.17 -46.83
N GLY A 203 10.92 3.75 -46.44
CA GLY A 203 9.85 3.50 -47.42
C GLY A 203 9.49 4.76 -48.21
N LEU A 204 9.45 5.93 -47.53
CA LEU A 204 9.19 7.21 -48.20
C LEU A 204 10.31 7.60 -49.18
N GLU A 205 11.56 7.28 -48.85
CA GLU A 205 12.73 7.44 -49.72
C GLU A 205 12.56 6.57 -50.99
N GLN A 206 12.32 5.27 -50.80
CA GLN A 206 12.14 4.31 -51.89
C GLN A 206 11.00 4.68 -52.86
N ASN A 207 9.86 5.12 -52.32
CA ASN A 207 8.72 5.51 -53.16
C ASN A 207 9.04 6.74 -54.04
N LYS A 208 9.98 7.59 -53.61
CA LYS A 208 10.38 8.78 -54.36
C LYS A 208 11.35 8.47 -55.50
N ASP A 209 12.28 7.54 -55.29
CA ASP A 209 13.25 7.14 -56.32
C ASP A 209 12.61 6.34 -57.48
N GLY A 210 11.35 5.93 -57.30
CA GLY A 210 10.59 5.19 -58.32
C GLY A 210 10.99 3.72 -58.43
N ASP A 211 12.00 3.29 -57.68
CA ASP A 211 12.42 1.90 -57.58
C ASP A 211 11.56 1.14 -56.56
N LYS A 212 10.58 0.39 -57.07
CA LYS A 212 9.61 -0.34 -56.23
C LYS A 212 10.09 -1.77 -55.97
N GLN A 213 11.28 -1.93 -55.40
CA GLN A 213 11.76 -3.24 -54.93
C GLN A 213 10.77 -3.86 -53.91
N TYR A 214 10.21 -3.03 -53.02
CA TYR A 214 9.19 -3.43 -52.06
C TYR A 214 7.93 -2.58 -52.18
N SER A 215 6.79 -3.17 -51.79
CA SER A 215 5.54 -2.42 -51.74
C SER A 215 5.54 -1.49 -50.53
N MET A 216 5.37 -0.18 -50.76
CA MET A 216 5.26 0.83 -49.69
C MET A 216 4.22 0.45 -48.63
N GLY A 217 3.11 -0.17 -49.04
CA GLY A 217 2.07 -0.62 -48.12
C GLY A 217 2.55 -1.69 -47.14
N ARG A 218 3.50 -2.55 -47.55
CA ARG A 218 4.07 -3.59 -46.67
C ARG A 218 5.05 -3.02 -45.67
N ILE A 219 5.93 -2.11 -46.11
CA ILE A 219 6.86 -1.39 -45.23
C ILE A 219 6.05 -0.66 -44.17
N PHE A 220 5.08 0.16 -44.59
CA PHE A 220 4.26 0.93 -43.68
C PHE A 220 3.45 0.05 -42.70
N PHE A 221 2.85 -1.04 -43.21
CA PHE A 221 2.11 -1.98 -42.35
C PHE A 221 3.01 -2.61 -41.29
N SER A 222 4.17 -3.15 -41.69
CA SER A 222 5.11 -3.77 -40.74
C SER A 222 5.63 -2.76 -39.71
N SER A 223 5.96 -1.54 -40.14
CA SER A 223 6.40 -0.47 -39.25
C SER A 223 5.33 -0.07 -38.24
N LEU A 224 4.06 0.02 -38.65
CA LEU A 224 2.96 0.33 -37.75
C LEU A 224 2.75 -0.77 -36.70
N LEU A 225 2.88 -2.04 -37.09
CA LEU A 225 2.81 -3.15 -36.13
C LEU A 225 3.96 -3.04 -35.11
N ARG A 226 5.19 -2.77 -35.57
CA ARG A 226 6.36 -2.57 -34.70
C ARG A 226 6.13 -1.43 -33.69
N ILE A 227 5.74 -0.25 -34.17
CA ILE A 227 5.40 0.90 -33.32
C ILE A 227 4.27 0.56 -32.34
N SER A 228 3.28 -0.24 -32.75
CA SER A 228 2.19 -0.64 -31.85
C SER A 228 2.64 -1.53 -30.71
N ILE A 229 3.64 -2.41 -30.93
CA ILE A 229 4.24 -3.22 -29.86
C ILE A 229 5.00 -2.32 -28.89
N GLY A 230 5.91 -1.46 -29.39
CA GLY A 230 6.68 -0.57 -28.51
C GLY A 230 5.79 0.38 -27.69
N MET A 231 4.74 0.95 -28.30
CA MET A 231 3.78 1.76 -27.55
C MET A 231 3.00 0.97 -26.49
N MET A 232 2.66 -0.29 -26.75
CA MET A 232 2.01 -1.16 -25.76
C MET A 232 2.97 -1.54 -24.64
N PHE A 233 4.22 -1.87 -24.98
CA PHE A 233 5.30 -2.13 -24.01
C PHE A 233 5.49 -0.94 -23.06
N LEU A 234 5.66 0.27 -23.59
CA LEU A 234 5.81 1.49 -22.77
C LEU A 234 4.57 1.78 -21.91
N THR A 235 3.37 1.41 -22.37
CA THR A 235 2.15 1.53 -21.57
C THR A 235 2.16 0.53 -20.41
N CYS A 236 2.50 -0.74 -20.66
CA CYS A 236 2.63 -1.75 -19.61
C CYS A 236 3.70 -1.35 -18.59
N LEU A 237 4.86 -0.92 -19.08
CA LEU A 237 5.98 -0.41 -18.28
C LEU A 237 5.52 0.73 -17.37
N PHE A 238 4.72 1.67 -17.89
CA PHE A 238 4.21 2.78 -17.09
C PHE A 238 3.37 2.27 -15.92
N PHE A 239 2.42 1.36 -16.17
CA PHE A 239 1.53 0.81 -15.14
C PHE A 239 2.28 0.00 -14.09
N VAL A 240 3.11 -0.94 -14.52
CA VAL A 240 3.98 -1.71 -13.61
C VAL A 240 4.79 -0.79 -12.71
N VAL A 241 5.47 0.22 -13.29
CA VAL A 241 6.34 1.10 -12.50
C VAL A 241 5.56 1.94 -11.48
N ILE A 242 4.32 2.36 -11.76
CA ILE A 242 3.53 3.16 -10.81
C ILE A 242 2.85 2.31 -9.71
N GLN A 243 2.60 1.03 -9.98
CA GLN A 243 1.96 0.11 -9.03
C GLN A 243 2.97 -0.47 -8.04
N GLU A 244 4.22 -0.66 -8.45
CA GLU A 244 5.22 -1.30 -7.60
C GLU A 244 5.67 -0.42 -6.43
N SER A 245 5.64 -1.01 -5.23
CA SER A 245 6.08 -0.39 -3.98
C SER A 245 7.55 -0.66 -3.65
N ASN A 246 8.17 -1.63 -4.32
CA ASN A 246 9.54 -2.06 -4.06
C ASN A 246 10.49 -1.72 -5.22
N VAL A 247 11.70 -1.27 -4.89
CA VAL A 247 12.77 -0.95 -5.86
C VAL A 247 13.17 -2.16 -6.69
N LEU A 248 13.26 -3.35 -6.09
CA LEU A 248 13.72 -4.55 -6.79
C LEU A 248 12.69 -5.07 -7.77
N ASP A 249 11.41 -5.04 -7.38
CA ASP A 249 10.31 -5.54 -8.19
C ASP A 249 10.12 -4.68 -9.44
N ILE A 250 10.25 -3.34 -9.31
CA ILE A 250 10.34 -2.43 -10.47
C ILE A 250 11.37 -2.90 -11.50
N PHE A 251 12.59 -3.28 -11.09
CA PHE A 251 13.62 -3.71 -12.04
C PHE A 251 13.33 -5.10 -12.60
N PHE A 252 12.77 -6.01 -11.81
CA PHE A 252 12.42 -7.35 -12.29
C PHE A 252 11.31 -7.30 -13.34
N ASP A 253 10.32 -6.44 -13.17
CA ASP A 253 9.22 -6.35 -14.11
C ASP A 253 9.64 -5.62 -15.40
N VAL A 254 10.52 -4.61 -15.31
CA VAL A 254 11.16 -4.01 -16.49
C VAL A 254 11.88 -5.07 -17.32
N LEU A 255 12.65 -5.95 -16.67
CA LEU A 255 13.36 -7.05 -17.35
C LEU A 255 12.40 -8.10 -17.92
N ALA A 256 11.30 -8.38 -17.22
CA ALA A 256 10.28 -9.31 -17.69
C ALA A 256 9.58 -8.78 -18.95
N LEU A 257 9.25 -7.49 -18.99
CA LEU A 257 8.68 -6.84 -20.18
C LEU A 257 9.69 -6.80 -21.35
N GLU A 258 10.97 -6.53 -21.07
CA GLU A 258 12.04 -6.57 -22.09
C GLU A 258 12.15 -7.97 -22.72
N PHE A 259 11.96 -9.04 -21.95
CA PHE A 259 11.95 -10.39 -22.49
C PHE A 259 10.80 -10.59 -23.51
N VAL A 260 9.62 -10.02 -23.25
CA VAL A 260 8.45 -10.13 -24.16
C VAL A 260 8.70 -9.39 -25.47
N GLU A 261 9.38 -8.24 -25.42
CA GLU A 261 9.78 -7.48 -26.61
C GLU A 261 10.75 -8.29 -27.47
N ASN A 262 11.75 -8.95 -26.85
CA ASN A 262 12.78 -9.76 -27.53
C ASN A 262 12.29 -11.09 -28.14
N ILE A 263 11.01 -11.47 -27.95
CA ILE A 263 10.46 -12.74 -28.45
C ILE A 263 10.59 -12.83 -29.98
N ASP A 264 10.39 -11.72 -30.70
CA ASP A 264 10.38 -11.73 -32.14
C ASP A 264 11.78 -11.97 -32.72
N ASP A 265 12.81 -11.35 -32.15
CA ASP A 265 14.21 -11.58 -32.47
C ASP A 265 14.62 -13.03 -32.18
N VAL A 266 14.20 -13.58 -31.03
CA VAL A 266 14.44 -14.99 -30.69
C VAL A 266 13.81 -15.92 -31.75
N ILE A 267 12.56 -15.66 -32.15
CA ILE A 267 11.88 -16.46 -33.18
C ILE A 267 12.58 -16.31 -34.54
N TYR A 268 13.04 -15.11 -34.88
CA TYR A 268 13.79 -14.87 -36.12
C TYR A 268 15.10 -15.66 -36.13
N VAL A 269 15.88 -15.63 -35.04
CA VAL A 269 17.11 -16.42 -34.89
C VAL A 269 16.83 -17.91 -34.99
N LEU A 270 15.73 -18.40 -34.41
CA LEU A 270 15.30 -19.79 -34.53
C LEU A 270 14.91 -20.15 -35.98
N CYS A 271 14.25 -19.24 -36.70
CA CYS A 271 13.97 -19.38 -38.13
C CYS A 271 15.27 -19.46 -38.95
N ARG A 272 16.25 -18.60 -38.66
CA ARG A 272 17.57 -18.56 -39.32
C ARG A 272 18.36 -19.85 -39.12
N ARG A 273 18.28 -20.45 -37.93
CA ARG A 273 18.86 -21.77 -37.62
C ARG A 273 18.12 -22.92 -38.34
N GLY A 274 16.83 -22.75 -38.57
CA GLY A 274 15.98 -23.67 -39.34
C GLY A 274 15.13 -24.61 -38.51
N PHE A 275 14.79 -24.22 -37.28
CA PHE A 275 13.96 -25.03 -36.38
C PHE A 275 12.53 -25.22 -36.89
N PHE A 276 11.93 -24.20 -37.50
CA PHE A 276 10.52 -24.23 -37.92
C PHE A 276 10.29 -24.81 -39.32
N SER A 277 11.04 -24.34 -40.33
CA SER A 277 10.89 -24.81 -41.72
C SER A 277 12.08 -24.42 -42.59
N ARG A 278 12.37 -25.24 -43.62
CA ARG A 278 13.37 -24.92 -44.65
C ARG A 278 13.03 -23.63 -45.39
N ARG A 279 11.74 -23.31 -45.57
CA ARG A 279 11.31 -22.07 -46.25
C ARG A 279 11.63 -20.84 -45.41
N LEU A 280 11.31 -20.90 -44.10
CA LEU A 280 11.65 -19.85 -43.13
C LEU A 280 13.15 -19.64 -43.01
N LYS A 281 13.93 -20.73 -43.01
CA LYS A 281 15.39 -20.65 -43.03
C LYS A 281 15.91 -19.92 -44.26
N ILE A 282 15.34 -20.18 -45.44
CA ILE A 282 15.77 -19.52 -46.66
C ILE A 282 15.42 -18.03 -46.58
N ALA A 283 14.20 -17.67 -46.17
CA ALA A 283 13.77 -16.28 -46.01
C ALA A 283 14.64 -15.51 -45.00
N ALA A 284 14.96 -16.12 -43.85
CA ALA A 284 15.78 -15.53 -42.79
C ALA A 284 17.29 -15.44 -43.09
N ASN A 285 17.77 -16.10 -44.14
CA ASN A 285 19.17 -16.01 -44.59
C ASN A 285 19.30 -15.22 -45.91
N GLN A 286 18.21 -14.63 -46.41
CA GLN A 286 18.30 -13.69 -47.53
C GLN A 286 18.85 -12.38 -47.00
N ASP A 287 19.91 -11.87 -47.65
CA ASP A 287 20.44 -10.55 -47.35
C ASP A 287 19.39 -9.52 -47.81
N ASN A 288 18.59 -9.05 -46.86
CA ASN A 288 17.58 -8.03 -47.12
C ASN A 288 18.26 -6.67 -46.92
N VAL A 289 18.87 -6.17 -47.99
CA VAL A 289 19.50 -4.85 -48.02
C VAL A 289 18.66 -3.96 -48.93
N ILE A 290 18.24 -2.81 -48.42
CA ILE A 290 17.68 -1.74 -49.26
C ILE A 290 18.85 -0.89 -49.73
N GLN A 291 19.08 -0.87 -51.04
CA GLN A 291 20.03 0.07 -51.63
C GLN A 291 19.42 1.47 -51.58
N CYS A 292 20.02 2.35 -50.77
CA CYS A 292 19.58 3.73 -50.67
C CYS A 292 20.08 4.54 -51.88
N SER A 293 19.21 5.40 -52.41
CA SER A 293 19.57 6.34 -53.46
C SER A 293 20.48 7.45 -52.92
N SER A 294 21.49 7.82 -53.69
CA SER A 294 22.39 8.94 -53.35
C SER A 294 21.76 10.32 -53.50
N ASP A 295 20.48 10.40 -53.87
CA ASP A 295 19.84 11.68 -54.14
C ASP A 295 19.88 12.61 -52.92
N SER A 296 20.21 13.87 -53.17
CA SER A 296 20.14 14.97 -52.21
C SER A 296 18.80 15.06 -51.46
N VAL A 297 17.70 14.60 -52.09
CA VAL A 297 16.40 14.58 -51.44
C VAL A 297 16.24 13.42 -50.45
N ALA A 298 16.75 12.24 -50.79
CA ALA A 298 16.82 11.08 -49.90
C ALA A 298 17.56 11.45 -48.60
N ARG A 299 18.73 12.09 -48.72
CA ARG A 299 19.49 12.64 -47.58
C ARG A 299 18.67 13.59 -46.70
N ARG A 300 17.84 14.44 -47.31
CA ARG A 300 16.98 15.38 -46.57
C ARG A 300 15.89 14.62 -45.80
N ILE A 301 15.30 13.59 -46.40
CA ILE A 301 14.27 12.75 -45.75
C ILE A 301 14.90 11.99 -44.58
N ARG A 302 16.09 11.40 -44.73
CA ARG A 302 16.77 10.70 -43.64
C ARG A 302 17.14 11.61 -42.47
N LYS A 303 17.69 12.80 -42.76
CA LYS A 303 17.96 13.82 -41.72
C LYS A 303 16.68 14.28 -41.03
N TRP A 304 15.56 14.37 -41.76
CA TRP A 304 14.26 14.69 -41.18
C TRP A 304 13.73 13.53 -40.32
N SER A 305 13.78 12.28 -40.80
CA SER A 305 13.37 11.09 -40.07
C SER A 305 14.10 10.96 -38.74
N LYS A 306 15.44 11.06 -38.73
CA LYS A 306 16.25 11.04 -37.50
C LYS A 306 15.84 12.13 -36.49
N ARG A 307 15.44 13.32 -36.96
CA ARG A 307 14.93 14.39 -36.08
C ARG A 307 13.54 14.08 -35.55
N VAL A 308 12.66 13.50 -36.38
CA VAL A 308 11.31 13.09 -35.98
C VAL A 308 11.39 11.97 -34.95
N ILE A 309 12.23 10.95 -35.17
CA ILE A 309 12.45 9.85 -34.22
C ILE A 309 12.86 10.41 -32.86
N ARG A 310 13.92 11.24 -32.83
CA ARG A 310 14.36 11.89 -31.58
C ARG A 310 13.23 12.69 -30.93
N PHE A 311 12.47 13.45 -31.71
CA PHE A 311 11.35 14.25 -31.19
C PHE A 311 10.24 13.39 -30.58
N VAL A 312 9.78 12.35 -31.28
CA VAL A 312 8.75 11.42 -30.81
C VAL A 312 9.22 10.77 -29.50
N TYR A 313 10.44 10.27 -29.51
CA TYR A 313 11.05 9.60 -28.38
C TYR A 313 11.16 10.50 -27.14
N PHE A 314 11.69 11.72 -27.28
CA PHE A 314 11.72 12.70 -26.19
C PHE A 314 10.31 13.12 -25.74
N SER A 315 9.33 13.13 -26.65
CA SER A 315 7.94 13.46 -26.30
C SER A 315 7.30 12.36 -25.47
N VAL A 316 7.52 11.08 -25.80
CA VAL A 316 7.01 9.95 -25.01
C VAL A 316 7.61 9.95 -23.62
N MET A 317 8.94 10.07 -23.51
CA MET A 317 9.62 10.20 -22.21
C MET A 317 9.07 11.37 -21.39
N PHE A 318 8.85 12.53 -22.02
CA PHE A 318 8.29 13.70 -21.35
C PHE A 318 6.86 13.45 -20.85
N VAL A 319 6.00 12.80 -21.65
CA VAL A 319 4.62 12.48 -21.26
C VAL A 319 4.59 11.51 -20.09
N MET A 320 5.39 10.44 -20.12
CA MET A 320 5.47 9.46 -19.02
C MET A 320 6.00 10.10 -17.73
N CYS A 321 7.09 10.87 -17.81
CA CYS A 321 7.63 11.59 -16.65
C CYS A 321 6.65 12.64 -16.10
N ALA A 322 5.89 13.32 -16.96
CA ALA A 322 4.85 14.26 -16.54
C ALA A 322 3.69 13.54 -15.84
N GLY A 323 3.25 12.39 -16.38
CA GLY A 323 2.26 11.52 -15.75
C GLY A 323 2.71 11.06 -14.36
N LEU A 324 3.93 10.52 -14.25
CA LEU A 324 4.50 10.12 -12.97
C LEU A 324 4.62 11.31 -12.01
N SER A 325 5.02 12.49 -12.49
CA SER A 325 5.11 13.70 -11.64
C SER A 325 3.77 14.10 -11.04
N VAL A 326 2.67 13.96 -11.80
CA VAL A 326 1.31 14.21 -11.30
C VAL A 326 0.93 13.17 -10.24
N ILE A 327 1.23 11.89 -10.48
CA ILE A 327 0.97 10.80 -9.54
C ILE A 327 1.77 11.01 -8.24
N THR A 328 3.08 11.24 -8.34
CA THR A 328 3.97 11.50 -7.21
C THR A 328 3.55 12.72 -6.38
N HIS A 329 2.90 13.71 -7.00
CA HIS A 329 2.39 14.86 -6.26
C HIS A 329 1.16 14.52 -5.40
N LYS A 330 0.35 13.55 -5.85
CA LYS A 330 -0.86 13.07 -5.16
C LYS A 330 -0.60 11.93 -4.17
N GLN A 331 0.44 11.12 -4.36
CA GLN A 331 0.81 10.07 -3.41
C GLN A 331 0.90 10.51 -1.95
N PRO A 332 1.57 11.63 -1.59
CA PRO A 332 1.63 12.03 -0.19
C PRO A 332 0.30 12.53 0.35
N THR A 333 -0.73 12.78 -0.46
CA THR A 333 -2.02 13.28 0.05
C THR A 333 -2.90 12.19 0.64
N GLY A 334 -2.50 10.91 0.55
CA GLY A 334 -3.35 9.80 0.96
C GLY A 334 -4.50 9.52 -0.02
N GLU A 335 -4.42 10.03 -1.25
CA GLU A 335 -5.51 9.91 -2.24
C GLU A 335 -5.59 8.50 -2.84
N TYR A 336 -4.57 7.66 -2.64
CA TYR A 336 -4.50 6.31 -3.21
C TYR A 336 -4.56 5.19 -2.16
N GLY A 337 -4.39 5.52 -0.87
CA GLY A 337 -4.59 4.61 0.24
C GLY A 337 -6.04 4.62 0.75
N CYS A 338 -6.37 3.70 1.65
CA CYS A 338 -7.71 3.62 2.20
C CYS A 338 -8.01 4.86 3.04
N THR A 339 -9.15 5.52 2.78
CA THR A 339 -9.58 6.68 3.56
C THR A 339 -10.07 6.26 4.95
N SER A 340 -10.49 5.01 5.08
CA SER A 340 -11.02 4.42 6.28
C SER A 340 -10.60 2.96 6.43
N ILE A 341 -10.29 2.56 7.66
CA ILE A 341 -9.84 1.21 8.00
C ILE A 341 -10.62 0.68 9.20
N VAL A 342 -10.88 -0.62 9.22
CA VAL A 342 -11.42 -1.34 10.39
C VAL A 342 -10.26 -2.04 11.08
N VAL A 343 -10.10 -1.77 12.37
CA VAL A 343 -9.03 -2.34 13.18
C VAL A 343 -9.63 -3.30 14.20
N GLN A 344 -9.04 -4.49 14.35
CA GLN A 344 -9.40 -5.46 15.39
C GLN A 344 -8.17 -5.88 16.19
N PHE A 345 -8.14 -5.45 17.44
CA PHE A 345 -7.24 -5.91 18.48
C PHE A 345 -7.79 -7.18 19.14
N GLY A 346 -6.87 -7.96 19.69
CA GLY A 346 -7.16 -9.08 20.58
C GLY A 346 -7.66 -8.67 21.96
N ASP A 347 -7.81 -9.67 22.82
CA ASP A 347 -8.43 -9.58 24.14
C ASP A 347 -7.50 -9.15 25.27
N GLU A 348 -6.33 -8.60 24.94
CA GLU A 348 -5.28 -8.31 25.89
C GLU A 348 -5.63 -7.14 26.79
N VAL A 349 -5.07 -7.20 27.99
CA VAL A 349 -5.43 -6.33 29.10
C VAL A 349 -4.18 -5.81 29.79
N TRP A 350 -4.18 -4.52 30.11
CA TRP A 350 -3.14 -3.87 30.88
C TRP A 350 -3.73 -3.29 32.18
N GLU A 351 -3.36 -3.88 33.33
CA GLU A 351 -4.04 -3.63 34.61
C GLU A 351 -3.78 -2.25 35.23
N ASP A 352 -2.58 -1.72 35.00
CA ASP A 352 -2.02 -0.55 35.69
C ASP A 352 -1.67 0.56 34.68
N ALA A 353 -2.48 0.70 33.63
CA ALA A 353 -2.27 1.71 32.60
C ALA A 353 -2.38 3.12 33.19
N TRP A 354 -1.40 3.98 32.95
CA TRP A 354 -1.46 5.37 33.41
C TRP A 354 -2.30 6.20 32.46
N VAL A 355 -3.40 6.76 32.97
CA VAL A 355 -4.36 7.54 32.19
C VAL A 355 -4.40 8.96 32.69
N THR A 356 -4.20 9.92 31.80
CA THR A 356 -4.34 11.36 32.07
C THR A 356 -5.82 11.72 32.16
N LEU A 357 -6.21 12.41 33.23
CA LEU A 357 -7.59 12.88 33.43
C LEU A 357 -7.75 14.31 32.89
N ASP A 358 -8.71 14.52 32.00
CA ASP A 358 -9.02 15.85 31.43
C ASP A 358 -9.67 16.80 32.44
N SER A 359 -10.22 16.27 33.53
CA SER A 359 -10.84 17.05 34.60
C SER A 359 -9.81 17.76 35.47
N GLN A 360 -10.11 19.00 35.88
CA GLN A 360 -9.30 19.74 36.85
C GLN A 360 -9.26 18.98 38.18
N CYS A 361 -8.15 18.28 38.44
CA CYS A 361 -7.90 17.74 39.76
C CYS A 361 -7.55 18.84 40.75
N SER A 362 -8.16 18.77 41.94
CA SER A 362 -7.70 19.56 43.08
C SER A 362 -6.50 18.85 43.72
N VAL A 363 -5.31 19.42 43.50
CA VAL A 363 -4.00 18.92 43.99
C VAL A 363 -4.01 18.68 45.51
N ASP A 364 -4.88 19.36 46.26
CA ASP A 364 -4.90 19.32 47.72
C ASP A 364 -5.91 18.32 48.32
N SER A 365 -6.87 17.79 47.54
CA SER A 365 -7.93 16.90 48.07
C SER A 365 -8.05 15.53 47.41
N ASP A 366 -7.58 15.38 46.16
CA ASP A 366 -8.01 14.25 45.34
C ASP A 366 -6.94 13.16 45.16
N CYS A 367 -5.65 13.48 45.36
CA CYS A 367 -4.54 12.57 45.08
C CYS A 367 -4.47 11.39 46.08
N ASN A 368 -5.19 10.31 45.78
CA ASN A 368 -5.15 9.05 46.51
C ASN A 368 -3.89 8.21 46.16
N ALA A 369 -3.70 7.04 46.78
CA ALA A 369 -2.55 6.17 46.53
C ALA A 369 -2.43 5.67 45.07
N ASN A 370 -3.52 5.71 44.30
CA ASN A 370 -3.59 5.28 42.90
C ASN A 370 -3.47 6.44 41.90
N GLN A 371 -3.41 7.68 42.41
CA GLN A 371 -3.31 8.89 41.60
C GLN A 371 -1.97 9.59 41.84
N LYS A 372 -1.36 10.09 40.77
CA LYS A 372 -0.21 10.99 40.85
C LYS A 372 -0.55 12.33 40.23
N CYS A 373 -0.46 13.37 41.03
CA CYS A 373 -0.74 14.74 40.63
C CYS A 373 0.56 15.48 40.35
N PHE A 374 0.66 16.11 39.18
CA PHE A 374 1.82 16.92 38.81
C PHE A 374 1.43 18.40 38.82
N GLN A 375 2.20 19.21 39.56
CA GLN A 375 2.10 20.66 39.43
C GLN A 375 2.75 21.03 38.09
N GLY A 376 1.91 21.41 37.11
CA GLY A 376 2.39 21.86 35.80
C GLY A 376 3.47 22.95 35.93
N LYS A 377 4.43 22.96 35.00
CA LYS A 377 5.43 24.04 34.97
C LYS A 377 4.72 25.35 34.60
N HIS A 378 5.21 26.47 35.15
CA HIS A 378 4.64 27.83 35.03
C HIS A 378 3.68 28.03 33.82
N HIS A 379 2.38 28.18 34.12
CA HIS A 379 1.23 28.41 33.21
C HIS A 379 0.50 27.19 32.62
N GLU A 380 1.02 25.97 32.75
CA GLU A 380 0.26 24.76 32.40
C GLU A 380 -0.73 24.40 33.51
N LYS A 381 -1.94 23.96 33.12
CA LYS A 381 -2.95 23.47 34.08
C LYS A 381 -2.41 22.20 34.76
N PRO A 382 -2.65 21.99 36.07
CA PRO A 382 -2.32 20.73 36.72
C PRO A 382 -3.07 19.59 36.05
N PHE A 383 -2.40 18.46 35.85
CA PHE A 383 -2.98 17.23 35.36
C PHE A 383 -2.73 16.09 36.34
N CYS A 384 -3.65 15.13 36.36
CA CYS A 384 -3.53 13.90 37.13
C CYS A 384 -3.35 12.72 36.20
N HIS A 385 -2.54 11.77 36.67
CA HIS A 385 -2.57 10.43 36.15
C HIS A 385 -3.18 9.49 37.17
N GLU A 386 -3.99 8.57 36.69
CA GLU A 386 -4.57 7.49 37.47
C GLU A 386 -4.29 6.16 36.80
N LYS A 387 -4.04 5.13 37.61
CA LYS A 387 -3.97 3.76 37.11
C LYS A 387 -5.37 3.27 36.76
N ARG A 388 -5.57 2.84 35.52
CA ARG A 388 -6.82 2.22 35.06
C ARG A 388 -6.53 0.88 34.39
N LEU A 389 -7.57 0.05 34.37
CA LEU A 389 -7.61 -1.12 33.51
C LEU A 389 -7.81 -0.70 32.06
N LEU A 390 -6.90 -1.10 31.17
CA LEU A 390 -7.02 -0.94 29.73
C LEU A 390 -7.32 -2.30 29.08
N ILE A 391 -8.30 -2.34 28.18
CA ILE A 391 -8.66 -3.53 27.41
C ILE A 391 -8.51 -3.15 25.94
N PHE A 392 -7.62 -3.84 25.21
CA PHE A 392 -7.24 -3.45 23.85
C PHE A 392 -8.37 -3.63 22.84
N SER A 393 -9.19 -4.67 22.98
CA SER A 393 -10.34 -4.89 22.10
C SER A 393 -11.36 -3.75 22.10
N HIS A 394 -11.33 -2.86 23.10
CA HIS A 394 -12.20 -1.68 23.11
C HIS A 394 -11.80 -0.63 22.08
N PHE A 395 -10.59 -0.70 21.54
CA PHE A 395 -10.17 0.13 20.42
C PHE A 395 -10.62 -0.42 19.07
N ASN A 396 -11.24 -1.60 19.02
CA ASN A 396 -11.72 -2.20 17.77
C ASN A 396 -12.70 -1.26 17.04
N GLY A 397 -12.78 -1.33 15.72
CA GLY A 397 -13.76 -0.60 14.92
C GLY A 397 -13.13 0.33 13.90
N LEU A 398 -13.88 1.35 13.52
CA LEU A 398 -13.56 2.22 12.39
C LEU A 398 -12.53 3.30 12.79
N TYR A 399 -11.53 3.48 11.93
CA TYR A 399 -10.60 4.59 11.95
C TYR A 399 -10.63 5.28 10.60
N THR A 400 -10.49 6.60 10.57
CA THR A 400 -10.44 7.35 9.31
C THR A 400 -9.18 8.17 9.19
N PHE A 401 -8.74 8.36 7.95
CA PHE A 401 -7.68 9.25 7.57
C PHE A 401 -7.94 10.67 8.10
N ASN A 402 -6.97 11.21 8.81
CA ASN A 402 -7.00 12.55 9.37
C ASN A 402 -5.65 13.25 9.14
N GLY A 403 -5.27 13.34 7.87
CA GLY A 403 -4.06 14.02 7.42
C GLY A 403 -2.81 13.13 7.49
N ILE A 404 -1.67 13.79 7.36
CA ILE A 404 -0.37 13.14 7.15
C ILE A 404 0.57 13.50 8.29
N GLU A 405 1.23 12.51 8.87
CA GLU A 405 2.28 12.67 9.87
C GLU A 405 3.53 11.90 9.42
N ALA A 406 4.70 12.55 9.46
CA ALA A 406 5.95 11.99 8.93
C ALA A 406 5.84 11.47 7.46
N GLU A 407 5.13 12.21 6.61
CA GLU A 407 4.85 11.85 5.21
C GLU A 407 3.98 10.60 5.00
N ARG A 408 3.36 10.06 6.06
CA ARG A 408 2.47 8.90 6.00
C ARG A 408 1.06 9.21 6.49
N PRO A 409 0.04 8.45 6.06
CA PRO A 409 -1.32 8.67 6.53
C PRO A 409 -1.42 8.47 8.04
N ARG A 410 -2.25 9.31 8.67
CA ARG A 410 -2.60 9.21 10.10
C ARG A 410 -4.07 8.84 10.21
N TYR A 411 -4.34 7.74 10.90
CA TYR A 411 -5.70 7.24 11.11
C TYR A 411 -6.17 7.55 12.53
N VAL A 412 -7.39 8.02 12.66
CA VAL A 412 -7.98 8.44 13.93
C VAL A 412 -9.25 7.65 14.19
N GLU A 413 -9.38 7.16 15.41
CA GLU A 413 -10.50 6.34 15.85
C GLU A 413 -11.82 7.11 15.76
N MET A 414 -12.85 6.45 15.24
CA MET A 414 -14.20 6.98 15.14
C MET A 414 -15.13 6.43 16.21
N ASN A 415 -16.23 7.15 16.45
CA ASN A 415 -17.24 6.79 17.42
C ASN A 415 -17.83 5.39 17.12
N LYS A 416 -17.89 4.53 18.14
CA LYS A 416 -18.28 3.12 18.00
C LYS A 416 -19.76 2.88 17.68
N GLU A 417 -20.61 3.88 17.88
CA GLU A 417 -22.05 3.79 17.64
C GLU A 417 -22.41 4.29 16.23
N LYS A 418 -21.87 5.46 15.86
CA LYS A 418 -22.26 6.16 14.63
C LYS A 418 -21.22 6.13 13.51
N GLY A 419 -19.95 5.87 13.83
CA GLY A 419 -18.83 6.04 12.88
C GLY A 419 -18.40 7.49 12.68
N ASP A 420 -19.07 8.47 13.31
CA ASP A 420 -18.69 9.88 13.26
C ASP A 420 -17.43 10.18 14.10
N PRO A 421 -16.72 11.30 13.86
CA PRO A 421 -15.67 11.77 14.77
C PRO A 421 -16.20 12.00 16.20
N TYR A 422 -15.38 11.68 17.21
CA TYR A 422 -15.68 11.98 18.61
C TYR A 422 -15.83 13.49 18.86
N LYS A 423 -16.79 13.88 19.72
CA LYS A 423 -17.11 15.30 19.96
C LYS A 423 -16.34 15.89 21.13
N SER A 424 -16.18 15.13 22.21
CA SER A 424 -15.43 15.52 23.40
C SER A 424 -14.39 14.49 23.83
N THR A 425 -14.50 13.24 23.38
CA THR A 425 -13.55 12.18 23.69
C THR A 425 -12.34 12.31 22.80
N VAL A 426 -11.17 12.16 23.41
CA VAL A 426 -9.91 12.09 22.69
C VAL A 426 -9.83 10.71 22.02
N PRO A 427 -9.74 10.63 20.68
CA PRO A 427 -9.65 9.35 19.99
C PRO A 427 -8.25 8.74 20.11
N ALA A 428 -8.14 7.42 19.96
CA ALA A 428 -6.87 6.78 19.65
C ALA A 428 -6.44 7.07 18.20
N GLU A 429 -5.16 6.90 17.92
CA GLU A 429 -4.59 7.16 16.61
C GLU A 429 -3.61 6.05 16.20
N ILE A 430 -3.57 5.75 14.91
CA ILE A 430 -2.53 4.94 14.28
C ILE A 430 -1.74 5.84 13.35
N LYS A 431 -0.43 5.92 13.56
CA LYS A 431 0.45 6.80 12.79
C LYS A 431 1.86 6.24 12.67
N TYR A 432 2.65 6.81 11.78
CA TYR A 432 4.05 6.45 11.65
C TYR A 432 4.94 7.25 12.62
N CYS A 433 5.81 6.56 13.36
CA CYS A 433 6.81 7.17 14.23
C CYS A 433 8.20 7.11 13.58
N GLU A 434 8.71 8.27 13.13
CA GLU A 434 10.01 8.39 12.46
C GLU A 434 11.19 7.97 13.37
N GLU A 435 11.10 8.20 14.69
CA GLU A 435 12.20 7.90 15.62
C GLU A 435 12.55 6.41 15.70
N ILE A 436 11.57 5.53 15.51
CA ILE A 436 11.74 4.07 15.56
C ILE A 436 11.48 3.39 14.21
N GLU A 437 11.13 4.16 13.19
CA GLU A 437 10.80 3.69 11.85
C GLU A 437 9.68 2.62 11.86
N SER A 438 8.59 2.86 12.60
CA SER A 438 7.51 1.88 12.73
C SER A 438 6.15 2.56 12.79
N TRP A 439 5.11 1.84 12.38
CA TRP A 439 3.73 2.20 12.66
C TRP A 439 3.42 1.99 14.13
N VAL A 440 2.73 2.94 14.74
CA VAL A 440 2.39 2.93 16.16
C VAL A 440 0.90 3.18 16.34
N PHE A 441 0.28 2.36 17.18
CA PHE A 441 -0.99 2.67 17.81
C PHE A 441 -0.71 3.40 19.12
N PHE A 442 -1.31 4.57 19.29
CA PHE A 442 -1.12 5.37 20.50
C PHE A 442 -2.43 6.05 20.91
N HIS A 443 -2.50 6.46 22.18
CA HIS A 443 -3.61 7.25 22.68
C HIS A 443 -3.07 8.42 23.51
N PRO A 444 -3.43 9.69 23.22
CA PRO A 444 -2.83 10.85 23.89
C PRO A 444 -2.95 10.86 25.42
N ASN A 445 -4.05 10.31 25.94
CA ASN A 445 -4.27 10.23 27.40
C ASN A 445 -3.71 8.96 28.05
N ILE A 446 -3.03 8.06 27.34
CA ILE A 446 -2.42 6.84 27.93
C ILE A 446 -0.92 6.94 27.84
N THR A 447 -0.23 6.72 28.96
CA THR A 447 1.23 6.74 29.00
C THR A 447 1.78 5.44 29.58
N THR A 448 2.83 4.91 28.94
CA THR A 448 3.56 3.70 29.36
C THR A 448 4.32 3.91 30.67
N SER A 449 4.77 5.15 30.92
CA SER A 449 5.50 5.56 32.11
C SER A 449 5.21 7.03 32.46
N LEU A 450 5.21 7.33 33.76
CA LEU A 450 5.16 8.71 34.27
C LEU A 450 6.53 9.38 34.35
N ASP A 451 7.61 8.59 34.33
CA ASP A 451 8.96 9.12 34.23
C ASP A 451 9.27 9.34 32.76
N SER A 452 9.50 10.60 32.37
CA SER A 452 9.85 10.98 30.99
C SER A 452 11.13 10.32 30.49
N GLN A 453 12.00 9.83 31.38
CA GLN A 453 13.19 9.07 30.98
C GLN A 453 12.91 7.59 30.72
N ALA A 454 11.77 7.08 31.19
CA ALA A 454 11.37 5.68 31.06
C ALA A 454 10.18 5.48 30.12
N SER A 455 9.61 6.55 29.56
CA SER A 455 8.63 6.42 28.47
C SER A 455 9.33 5.87 27.23
N ASN A 456 8.69 4.91 26.57
CA ASN A 456 9.11 4.47 25.24
C ASN A 456 9.02 5.63 24.23
N GLU A 457 9.84 5.54 23.19
CA GLU A 457 9.83 6.47 22.07
C GLU A 457 8.43 6.55 21.48
N CYS A 458 7.94 7.74 21.12
CA CYS A 458 6.58 7.96 20.61
C CYS A 458 5.40 7.49 21.48
N GLN A 459 5.61 7.06 22.74
CA GLN A 459 4.55 6.63 23.67
C GLN A 459 3.59 5.56 23.10
N TRP A 460 4.11 4.67 22.24
CA TRP A 460 3.29 3.67 21.57
C TRP A 460 2.70 2.65 22.55
N LEU A 461 1.47 2.20 22.26
CA LEU A 461 0.78 1.10 22.95
C LEU A 461 0.86 -0.21 22.15
N LEU A 462 0.83 -0.09 20.82
CA LEU A 462 1.19 -1.14 19.88
C LEU A 462 2.18 -0.56 18.87
N ARG A 463 3.12 -1.36 18.36
CA ARG A 463 3.95 -0.97 17.20
C ARG A 463 4.23 -2.12 16.26
N SER A 464 4.35 -1.82 14.97
CA SER A 464 4.78 -2.78 13.95
C SER A 464 6.28 -3.08 14.10
N GLU A 465 6.77 -4.00 13.27
CA GLU A 465 8.20 -4.07 12.99
C GLU A 465 8.70 -2.79 12.29
N GLN A 466 10.03 -2.63 12.23
CA GLN A 466 10.62 -1.53 11.49
C GLN A 466 10.31 -1.70 10.00
N THR A 467 9.72 -0.70 9.38
CA THR A 467 9.24 -0.79 8.00
C THR A 467 9.27 0.57 7.31
N GLU A 468 9.57 0.54 6.01
CA GLU A 468 9.41 1.70 5.13
C GLU A 468 8.06 1.70 4.39
N ASP A 469 7.20 0.72 4.65
CA ASP A 469 5.94 0.51 3.93
C ASP A 469 4.89 1.56 4.32
N PHE A 470 4.13 2.01 3.32
CA PHE A 470 3.04 2.97 3.49
C PHE A 470 1.72 2.28 3.81
N ASP A 471 1.52 1.07 3.30
CA ASP A 471 0.26 0.37 3.45
C ASP A 471 0.18 -0.30 4.84
N LEU A 472 -0.71 0.22 5.67
CA LEU A 472 -0.98 -0.31 6.99
C LEU A 472 -1.70 -1.67 6.95
N VAL A 473 -2.44 -1.96 5.88
CA VAL A 473 -3.18 -3.22 5.70
C VAL A 473 -2.20 -4.37 5.44
N GLU A 474 -1.18 -4.17 4.60
CA GLU A 474 -0.13 -5.17 4.37
C GLU A 474 0.59 -5.54 5.68
N LEU A 475 0.82 -4.55 6.54
CA LEU A 475 1.48 -4.71 7.84
C LEU A 475 0.65 -5.45 8.89
N SER A 476 -0.66 -5.59 8.69
CA SER A 476 -1.51 -6.40 9.58
C SER A 476 -1.11 -7.88 9.60
N THR A 477 -0.54 -8.37 8.50
CA THR A 477 -0.06 -9.75 8.38
C THR A 477 1.22 -10.02 9.16
N GLY A 478 1.96 -8.95 9.49
CA GLY A 478 3.21 -8.99 10.24
C GLY A 478 3.02 -9.12 11.75
N PHE A 479 4.14 -9.19 12.47
CA PHE A 479 4.12 -9.22 13.93
C PHE A 479 4.14 -7.80 14.49
N TRP A 480 3.35 -7.58 15.53
CA TRP A 480 3.33 -6.34 16.29
C TRP A 480 3.86 -6.57 17.70
N ARG A 481 4.29 -5.50 18.35
CA ARG A 481 4.67 -5.49 19.76
C ARG A 481 3.63 -4.72 20.55
N LEU A 482 3.09 -5.37 21.58
CA LEU A 482 2.10 -4.81 22.50
C LEU A 482 2.73 -4.37 23.81
N TRP A 483 2.28 -3.24 24.34
CA TRP A 483 2.59 -2.80 25.70
C TRP A 483 1.44 -3.13 26.66
N ASP A 484 1.62 -4.12 27.52
CA ASP A 484 0.68 -4.50 28.60
C ASP A 484 1.22 -4.20 30.01
N GLY A 485 2.20 -3.28 30.09
CA GLY A 485 3.07 -3.07 31.25
C GLY A 485 4.41 -3.80 31.13
N LYS A 486 4.52 -4.74 30.19
CA LYS A 486 5.74 -5.27 29.60
C LYS A 486 5.56 -5.29 28.08
N ILE A 487 6.64 -5.57 27.36
CA ILE A 487 6.55 -5.76 25.91
C ILE A 487 6.16 -7.21 25.64
N VAL A 488 5.07 -7.40 24.92
CA VAL A 488 4.64 -8.69 24.37
C VAL A 488 4.96 -8.67 22.89
N ASP A 489 5.90 -9.52 22.47
CA ASP A 489 6.23 -9.73 21.06
C ASP A 489 5.20 -10.66 20.38
N ASP A 490 5.23 -10.71 19.04
CA ASP A 490 4.39 -11.57 18.20
C ASP A 490 2.87 -11.34 18.34
N TYR A 491 2.47 -10.11 18.66
CA TYR A 491 1.08 -9.69 18.68
C TYR A 491 0.49 -9.67 17.27
N ARG A 492 -0.77 -10.09 17.13
CA ARG A 492 -1.50 -10.02 15.86
C ARG A 492 -2.63 -9.01 15.98
N ILE A 493 -2.71 -8.12 14.99
CA ILE A 493 -3.76 -7.15 14.81
C ILE A 493 -4.37 -7.37 13.42
N ASP A 494 -5.68 -7.28 13.32
CA ASP A 494 -6.38 -7.32 12.04
C ASP A 494 -6.64 -5.88 11.58
N ILE A 495 -6.24 -5.53 10.37
CA ILE A 495 -6.49 -4.19 9.80
C ILE A 495 -6.94 -4.38 8.37
N ASP A 496 -8.18 -4.01 8.10
CA ASP A 496 -8.78 -4.08 6.77
C ASP A 496 -9.23 -2.69 6.32
N CYS A 497 -9.30 -2.44 5.01
CA CYS A 497 -9.97 -1.25 4.50
C CYS A 497 -11.48 -1.33 4.73
N ALA A 498 -12.09 -0.22 5.14
CA ALA A 498 -13.53 -0.15 5.39
C ALA A 498 -14.34 0.24 4.14
N GLU A 499 -13.69 0.76 3.12
CA GLU A 499 -14.27 1.02 1.79
C GLU A 499 -14.63 -0.27 1.06
N CYS A 500 -15.69 -0.21 0.26
CA CYS A 500 -16.03 -1.26 -0.70
C CYS A 500 -15.71 -0.75 -2.10
N SER A 501 -15.21 -1.63 -2.97
CA SER A 501 -15.07 -1.36 -4.41
C SER A 501 -16.12 -2.11 -5.22
N THR A 502 -16.56 -3.27 -4.72
CA THR A 502 -17.53 -4.11 -5.39
C THR A 502 -18.55 -4.69 -4.41
N ASP A 503 -19.66 -5.21 -4.92
CA ASP A 503 -20.65 -5.92 -4.09
C ASP A 503 -20.04 -7.15 -3.38
N SER A 504 -18.89 -7.66 -3.83
CA SER A 504 -18.12 -8.71 -3.15
C SER A 504 -17.66 -8.29 -1.77
N ASP A 505 -17.21 -7.04 -1.65
CA ASP A 505 -16.66 -6.47 -0.42
C ASP A 505 -17.77 -6.31 0.63
N CYS A 506 -19.02 -6.16 0.16
CA CYS A 506 -20.24 -6.22 0.95
C CYS A 506 -20.76 -7.66 1.17
N ASN A 507 -19.88 -8.67 1.10
CA ASN A 507 -20.18 -10.10 1.24
C ASN A 507 -21.27 -10.64 0.28
N TYR A 508 -21.51 -9.97 -0.85
CA TYR A 508 -22.66 -10.22 -1.74
C TYR A 508 -24.03 -10.10 -1.05
N MET A 509 -24.07 -9.44 0.11
CA MET A 509 -25.24 -9.25 0.98
C MET A 509 -25.63 -7.77 1.09
N GLY A 510 -25.02 -6.92 0.26
CA GLY A 510 -25.33 -5.52 0.07
C GLY A 510 -24.84 -5.04 -1.28
N THR A 511 -25.10 -3.77 -1.57
CA THR A 511 -24.56 -3.06 -2.73
C THR A 511 -23.54 -2.05 -2.28
N CYS A 512 -22.39 -1.98 -2.96
CA CYS A 512 -21.48 -0.88 -2.74
C CYS A 512 -22.04 0.39 -3.37
N VAL A 513 -22.19 1.46 -2.60
CA VAL A 513 -22.72 2.73 -3.09
C VAL A 513 -21.73 3.86 -2.88
N ASP A 514 -21.58 4.67 -3.92
CA ASP A 514 -20.88 5.94 -3.83
C ASP A 514 -21.83 6.96 -3.19
N GLU A 515 -21.53 7.44 -1.99
CA GLU A 515 -22.30 8.52 -1.37
C GLU A 515 -21.61 9.88 -1.58
N PRO A 516 -22.12 10.73 -2.50
CA PRO A 516 -21.57 12.07 -2.68
C PRO A 516 -22.00 12.97 -1.52
N GLY A 517 -21.27 12.97 -0.39
CA GLY A 517 -21.51 13.97 0.65
C GLY A 517 -20.83 13.82 2.01
N ASP A 518 -20.61 12.60 2.50
CA ASP A 518 -20.35 12.38 3.94
C ASP A 518 -18.89 11.96 4.28
N GLY A 519 -17.98 12.00 3.31
CA GLY A 519 -16.54 11.82 3.54
C GLY A 519 -16.08 10.36 3.74
N LEU A 520 -17.00 9.40 3.56
CA LEU A 520 -16.70 8.02 3.22
C LEU A 520 -17.17 7.86 1.77
N ASP A 521 -16.23 7.80 0.84
CA ASP A 521 -16.57 7.90 -0.58
C ASP A 521 -17.31 6.64 -1.07
N GLN A 522 -17.12 5.49 -0.40
CA GLN A 522 -17.76 4.21 -0.74
C GLN A 522 -18.20 3.44 0.51
N LYS A 523 -19.48 3.05 0.60
CA LYS A 523 -20.03 2.27 1.73
C LYS A 523 -20.96 1.15 1.27
N CYS A 524 -21.07 0.11 2.09
CA CYS A 524 -22.01 -0.98 1.84
C CYS A 524 -23.44 -0.63 2.30
N GLU A 525 -24.39 -0.62 1.37
CA GLU A 525 -25.82 -0.63 1.65
C GLU A 525 -26.33 -2.07 1.75
N CYS A 526 -26.63 -2.51 2.97
CA CYS A 526 -27.03 -3.90 3.21
C CYS A 526 -28.45 -4.20 2.74
N PHE A 527 -28.65 -5.40 2.19
CA PHE A 527 -29.98 -5.91 1.86
C PHE A 527 -30.82 -6.17 3.12
N ASP A 528 -32.14 -6.26 2.93
CA ASP A 528 -33.07 -6.56 4.01
C ASP A 528 -32.65 -7.82 4.80
N GLY A 529 -32.57 -7.67 6.11
CA GLY A 529 -32.16 -8.75 7.01
C GLY A 529 -30.65 -8.91 7.17
N ARG A 530 -29.83 -8.02 6.60
CA ARG A 530 -28.37 -7.97 6.78
C ARG A 530 -27.94 -6.65 7.42
N PHE A 531 -26.83 -6.67 8.16
CA PHE A 531 -26.26 -5.47 8.77
C PHE A 531 -24.74 -5.64 9.04
N GLY A 532 -24.10 -4.57 9.50
CA GLY A 532 -22.66 -4.49 9.73
C GLY A 532 -21.96 -3.64 8.68
N ILE A 533 -20.67 -3.32 8.90
CA ILE A 533 -19.87 -2.48 7.99
C ILE A 533 -19.80 -3.07 6.58
N PHE A 534 -19.69 -4.40 6.49
CA PHE A 534 -19.57 -5.16 5.24
C PHE A 534 -20.82 -6.02 4.97
N CYS A 535 -21.95 -5.71 5.61
CA CYS A 535 -23.18 -6.50 5.52
C CYS A 535 -23.01 -7.99 5.90
N GLN A 536 -22.01 -8.27 6.73
CA GLN A 536 -21.58 -9.62 7.05
C GLN A 536 -22.51 -10.33 8.06
N PHE A 537 -23.37 -9.58 8.76
CA PHE A 537 -24.23 -10.12 9.83
C PHE A 537 -25.67 -10.28 9.41
N GLU A 538 -26.32 -11.34 9.88
CA GLU A 538 -27.76 -11.54 9.78
C GLU A 538 -28.49 -10.77 10.87
N TYR A 539 -29.66 -10.22 10.56
CA TYR A 539 -30.45 -9.43 11.49
C TYR A 539 -30.60 -10.13 12.84
N PRO A 540 -30.27 -9.44 13.95
CA PRO A 540 -30.20 -10.08 15.24
C PRO A 540 -31.60 -10.40 15.77
N CYS A 541 -31.67 -11.36 16.68
CA CYS A 541 -32.94 -11.73 17.31
C CYS A 541 -33.49 -10.56 18.14
N ASP A 542 -34.77 -10.21 17.95
CA ASP A 542 -35.45 -9.15 18.72
C ASP A 542 -35.45 -9.43 20.23
N VAL A 543 -35.58 -10.71 20.57
CA VAL A 543 -35.64 -11.17 21.96
C VAL A 543 -34.73 -12.40 22.09
N ILE A 544 -33.85 -12.35 23.07
CA ILE A 544 -33.05 -13.49 23.51
C ILE A 544 -33.51 -13.93 24.89
N ARG A 545 -33.35 -15.21 25.21
CA ARG A 545 -33.67 -15.79 26.51
C ARG A 545 -32.47 -16.53 27.08
N SER A 546 -32.32 -16.51 28.40
CA SER A 546 -31.30 -17.31 29.09
C SER A 546 -31.66 -18.80 29.04
N GLU A 547 -30.66 -19.65 28.85
CA GLU A 547 -30.81 -21.11 28.93
C GLU A 547 -31.28 -21.57 30.32
N LYS A 548 -30.83 -20.87 31.37
CA LYS A 548 -31.11 -21.26 32.75
C LYS A 548 -32.55 -20.99 33.17
N ASP A 549 -33.14 -19.89 32.71
CA ASP A 549 -34.53 -19.55 32.96
C ASP A 549 -35.18 -18.97 31.70
N PRO A 550 -36.12 -19.70 31.07
CA PRO A 550 -36.75 -19.27 29.84
C PRO A 550 -37.63 -18.02 30.02
N ASN A 551 -37.98 -17.64 31.26
CA ASN A 551 -38.73 -16.41 31.53
C ASN A 551 -37.83 -15.17 31.60
N THR A 552 -36.51 -15.35 31.74
CA THR A 552 -35.55 -14.25 31.71
C THR A 552 -35.22 -13.92 30.26
N THR A 553 -35.95 -12.95 29.71
CA THR A 553 -35.77 -12.47 28.33
C THR A 553 -35.14 -11.09 28.30
N LEU A 554 -34.20 -10.87 27.38
CA LEU A 554 -33.64 -9.57 27.07
C LEU A 554 -34.14 -9.14 25.68
N ASN A 555 -34.55 -7.88 25.59
CA ASN A 555 -35.08 -7.31 24.35
C ASN A 555 -34.01 -6.44 23.70
N ILE A 556 -33.94 -6.46 22.39
CA ILE A 556 -33.09 -5.54 21.63
C ILE A 556 -33.51 -4.09 21.91
N VAL A 557 -32.52 -3.21 22.09
CA VAL A 557 -32.77 -1.78 22.32
C VAL A 557 -32.98 -1.10 20.97
N LYS A 558 -34.21 -0.61 20.73
CA LYS A 558 -34.58 0.07 19.48
C LYS A 558 -34.22 1.56 19.54
N ASP A 559 -33.69 2.12 18.45
CA ASP A 559 -33.55 3.58 18.32
C ASP A 559 -34.91 4.18 17.98
N LEU A 560 -35.37 5.13 18.80
CA LEU A 560 -36.68 5.78 18.62
C LEU A 560 -36.58 7.07 17.79
N ASP A 561 -35.36 7.51 17.47
CA ASP A 561 -35.10 8.82 16.87
C ASP A 561 -35.11 8.81 15.33
N GLN A 562 -35.21 7.66 14.65
CA GLN A 562 -35.25 7.56 13.19
C GLN A 562 -36.68 7.43 12.65
N ASP A 563 -36.97 8.17 11.58
CA ASP A 563 -38.28 8.31 10.92
C ASP A 563 -38.80 6.97 10.33
N GLY A 564 -39.38 6.12 11.18
CA GLY A 564 -40.48 5.19 10.88
C GLY A 564 -40.26 3.99 9.94
N ASP A 565 -39.33 4.05 8.98
CA ASP A 565 -39.26 3.09 7.86
C ASP A 565 -38.03 2.16 7.87
N SER A 566 -37.00 2.43 8.68
CA SER A 566 -35.90 1.48 8.96
C SER A 566 -35.79 1.22 10.45
N ILE A 567 -36.02 -0.03 10.89
CA ILE A 567 -35.84 -0.40 12.30
C ILE A 567 -34.34 -0.53 12.54
N THR A 568 -33.69 0.57 12.91
CA THR A 568 -32.33 0.58 13.42
C THR A 568 -32.37 0.36 14.94
N PHE A 569 -31.79 -0.74 15.38
CA PHE A 569 -31.48 -0.92 16.80
C PHE A 569 -30.25 -0.09 17.16
N ILE A 570 -30.08 0.23 18.43
CA ILE A 570 -28.84 0.86 18.90
C ILE A 570 -27.73 -0.19 18.81
N ALA A 571 -26.70 0.13 18.04
CA ALA A 571 -25.55 -0.74 17.84
C ALA A 571 -24.28 -0.10 18.40
N VAL A 572 -23.39 -0.92 18.95
CA VAL A 572 -22.04 -0.54 19.35
C VAL A 572 -21.08 -1.54 18.71
N TYR A 573 -20.01 -1.06 18.06
CA TYR A 573 -19.13 -1.89 17.21
C TYR A 573 -19.92 -2.66 16.13
N GLY A 574 -21.00 -2.05 15.61
CA GLY A 574 -21.90 -2.71 14.67
C GLY A 574 -22.56 -3.98 15.23
N ARG A 575 -22.88 -4.02 16.53
CA ARG A 575 -23.63 -5.11 17.20
C ARG A 575 -24.74 -4.55 18.09
N PRO A 576 -25.91 -5.23 18.17
CA PRO A 576 -27.05 -4.75 18.93
C PRO A 576 -26.79 -4.71 20.44
N ILE A 577 -27.44 -3.78 21.14
CA ILE A 577 -27.57 -3.80 22.61
C ILE A 577 -28.85 -4.54 23.00
N TYR A 578 -28.78 -5.38 24.04
CA TYR A 578 -29.92 -6.03 24.66
C TYR A 578 -30.17 -5.51 26.07
N ALA A 579 -31.43 -5.37 26.47
CA ALA A 579 -31.81 -4.87 27.78
C ALA A 579 -32.97 -5.65 28.41
N ALA A 580 -32.94 -5.77 29.74
CA ALA A 580 -34.05 -6.28 30.55
C ALA A 580 -34.20 -5.47 31.82
N ARG A 581 -35.44 -5.14 32.20
CA ARG A 581 -35.72 -4.56 33.53
C ARG A 581 -35.89 -5.69 34.53
N MET A 582 -35.12 -5.66 35.61
CA MET A 582 -35.05 -6.75 36.58
C MET A 582 -35.15 -6.20 38.02
N GLN A 583 -35.47 -7.09 38.96
CA GLN A 583 -35.55 -6.81 40.39
C GLN A 583 -34.96 -7.99 41.16
N GLY A 584 -34.34 -7.71 42.31
CA GLY A 584 -33.65 -8.70 43.13
C GLY A 584 -32.31 -9.15 42.54
N LYS A 585 -31.75 -10.24 43.05
CA LYS A 585 -30.56 -10.86 42.44
C LYS A 585 -30.98 -11.58 41.14
N PRO A 586 -30.28 -11.39 40.00
CA PRO A 586 -30.59 -12.06 38.74
C PRO A 586 -30.10 -13.51 38.75
N TYR A 587 -30.72 -14.37 39.57
CA TYR A 587 -30.31 -15.78 39.71
C TYR A 587 -30.34 -16.58 38.41
N SER A 588 -31.17 -16.15 37.45
CA SER A 588 -31.23 -16.69 36.09
C SER A 588 -29.99 -16.37 35.25
N LEU A 589 -29.23 -15.33 35.59
CA LEU A 589 -28.00 -14.90 34.91
C LEU A 589 -26.73 -15.24 35.71
N MET A 590 -26.86 -15.96 36.83
CA MET A 590 -25.76 -16.38 37.70
C MET A 590 -25.66 -17.90 37.74
N ARG A 591 -24.51 -18.47 38.11
CA ARG A 591 -24.40 -19.94 38.26
C ARG A 591 -25.22 -20.45 39.44
N ASN A 592 -25.04 -19.88 40.63
CA ASN A 592 -25.55 -20.42 41.91
C ASN A 592 -27.00 -20.00 42.26
N GLY A 593 -27.89 -20.04 41.29
CA GLY A 593 -29.29 -19.58 41.43
C GLY A 593 -30.27 -20.53 42.12
N TYR A 594 -29.84 -21.70 42.59
CA TYR A 594 -30.70 -22.60 43.38
C TYR A 594 -29.93 -23.20 44.56
N PRO A 595 -30.31 -22.91 45.82
CA PRO A 595 -30.04 -23.82 46.92
C PRO A 595 -31.09 -24.93 46.87
N SER A 596 -30.94 -25.88 45.95
CA SER A 596 -31.61 -27.17 46.12
C SER A 596 -30.59 -28.12 46.76
N GLN A 597 -30.96 -28.70 47.90
CA GLN A 597 -30.08 -29.47 48.81
C GLN A 597 -29.50 -30.77 48.20
N GLU A 598 -29.58 -30.96 46.88
CA GLU A 598 -29.25 -32.23 46.21
C GLU A 598 -28.26 -32.11 45.03
N GLU A 599 -27.75 -30.92 44.69
CA GLU A 599 -26.80 -30.79 43.58
C GLU A 599 -25.37 -31.15 44.01
N GLN A 600 -24.96 -32.37 43.66
CA GLN A 600 -23.57 -32.82 43.72
C GLN A 600 -22.70 -31.92 42.85
N TYR A 601 -21.79 -31.18 43.49
CA TYR A 601 -20.75 -30.41 42.83
C TYR A 601 -20.04 -31.27 41.77
N PHE A 602 -20.05 -30.81 40.52
CA PHE A 602 -19.45 -31.51 39.40
C PHE A 602 -17.94 -31.71 39.64
N ALA A 603 -17.51 -32.95 39.81
CA ALA A 603 -16.11 -33.29 39.67
C ALA A 603 -15.75 -33.19 38.19
N VAL A 604 -14.95 -32.20 37.81
CA VAL A 604 -14.34 -32.14 36.47
C VAL A 604 -13.50 -33.41 36.31
N GLU A 605 -13.92 -34.32 35.43
CA GLU A 605 -13.12 -35.49 35.05
C GLU A 605 -12.06 -35.06 34.04
N TYR A 606 -10.80 -35.01 34.48
CA TYR A 606 -9.68 -34.73 33.61
C TYR A 606 -9.31 -35.95 32.76
N PRO A 607 -8.82 -35.76 31.53
CA PRO A 607 -8.27 -36.85 30.73
C PRO A 607 -7.10 -37.50 31.48
N VAL A 608 -7.16 -38.83 31.59
CA VAL A 608 -6.34 -39.69 32.47
C VAL A 608 -4.81 -39.57 32.26
N ASN A 609 -4.35 -38.81 31.27
CA ASN A 609 -2.94 -38.63 30.93
C ASN A 609 -2.42 -37.19 31.08
N ALA A 610 -3.15 -36.26 31.71
CA ALA A 610 -2.61 -34.94 32.04
C ALA A 610 -1.49 -35.08 33.09
N SER A 611 -0.25 -34.86 32.66
CA SER A 611 0.96 -35.10 33.45
C SER A 611 1.15 -34.05 34.56
N VAL A 612 0.74 -34.40 35.79
CA VAL A 612 1.31 -34.13 37.15
C VAL A 612 1.88 -32.73 37.53
N ALA A 613 1.93 -31.72 36.66
CA ALA A 613 2.30 -30.37 37.07
C ALA A 613 1.03 -29.56 37.36
N VAL A 614 0.77 -29.33 38.65
CA VAL A 614 -0.38 -28.62 39.25
C VAL A 614 -1.62 -29.50 39.40
N ALA A 615 -1.77 -30.13 40.56
CA ALA A 615 -3.06 -30.68 40.97
C ALA A 615 -3.97 -29.49 41.38
N PRO A 616 -5.07 -29.20 40.66
CA PRO A 616 -5.97 -28.13 41.04
C PRO A 616 -6.58 -28.43 42.41
N HIS A 617 -6.54 -27.45 43.30
CA HIS A 617 -7.08 -27.57 44.65
C HIS A 617 -8.61 -27.77 44.56
N LYS A 618 -9.05 -28.98 44.88
CA LYS A 618 -10.47 -29.33 44.99
C LYS A 618 -11.00 -28.70 46.29
N HIS A 619 -11.58 -27.51 46.23
CA HIS A 619 -12.39 -27.00 47.34
C HIS A 619 -13.60 -27.92 47.46
N ASN A 620 -13.57 -28.82 48.46
CA ASN A 620 -14.66 -29.75 48.74
C ASN A 620 -15.83 -29.07 49.51
N GLU A 621 -15.74 -27.77 49.78
CA GLU A 621 -16.77 -26.98 50.46
C GLU A 621 -17.24 -25.83 49.54
N PRO A 622 -18.41 -25.98 48.90
CA PRO A 622 -19.11 -24.93 48.13
C PRO A 622 -19.43 -23.66 48.93
N ASP A 623 -19.38 -23.73 50.26
CA ASP A 623 -19.81 -22.65 51.15
C ASP A 623 -18.67 -21.69 51.52
N GLN A 624 -17.45 -21.89 51.00
CA GLN A 624 -16.30 -20.98 51.24
C GLN A 624 -16.17 -19.85 50.20
N TYR A 625 -17.19 -19.64 49.36
CA TYR A 625 -17.18 -18.57 48.34
C TYR A 625 -17.96 -17.31 48.76
N ASP A 626 -18.52 -17.28 49.97
CA ASP A 626 -19.32 -16.15 50.49
C ASP A 626 -18.54 -14.82 50.49
N ASP A 627 -17.23 -14.87 50.73
CA ASP A 627 -16.41 -13.67 50.69
C ASP A 627 -16.17 -13.12 49.27
N ASP A 628 -16.40 -13.89 48.20
CA ASP A 628 -16.15 -13.53 46.80
C ASP A 628 -17.43 -13.34 45.96
N ASP A 629 -18.62 -13.39 46.56
CA ASP A 629 -19.87 -13.05 45.85
C ASP A 629 -20.00 -11.54 45.66
N PHE A 630 -20.02 -11.11 44.39
CA PHE A 630 -20.33 -9.76 43.96
C PHE A 630 -21.52 -9.17 44.73
N PHE A 631 -22.58 -9.97 44.89
CA PHE A 631 -23.78 -9.49 45.56
C PHE A 631 -23.58 -9.41 47.06
N GLU A 632 -22.86 -10.34 47.71
CA GLU A 632 -22.66 -10.29 49.16
C GLU A 632 -21.83 -9.09 49.59
N ILE A 633 -20.78 -8.77 48.83
CA ILE A 633 -19.94 -7.59 49.06
C ILE A 633 -20.77 -6.31 49.00
N ASN A 634 -21.61 -6.19 47.96
CA ASN A 634 -22.38 -4.97 47.71
C ASN A 634 -23.71 -4.93 48.48
N ASN A 635 -24.23 -6.04 48.97
CA ASN A 635 -25.52 -6.12 49.68
C ASN A 635 -25.53 -5.30 50.99
N GLN A 636 -24.36 -4.95 51.53
CA GLN A 636 -24.26 -4.07 52.70
C GLN A 636 -24.51 -2.59 52.35
N SER A 637 -24.38 -2.20 51.09
CA SER A 637 -24.60 -0.82 50.62
C SER A 637 -26.09 -0.52 50.42
N VAL A 638 -26.57 0.55 51.05
CA VAL A 638 -27.96 1.02 50.87
C VAL A 638 -28.24 1.39 49.41
N ALA A 639 -27.26 1.96 48.71
CA ALA A 639 -27.39 2.33 47.30
C ALA A 639 -27.58 1.08 46.43
N PHE A 640 -26.79 0.03 46.68
CA PHE A 640 -26.94 -1.24 45.95
C PHE A 640 -28.27 -1.93 46.27
N GLN A 641 -28.71 -1.95 47.53
CA GLN A 641 -30.04 -2.46 47.88
C GLN A 641 -31.17 -1.69 47.19
N GLN A 642 -31.02 -0.37 46.99
CA GLN A 642 -31.96 0.43 46.21
C GLN A 642 -31.92 0.09 44.73
N LEU A 643 -30.73 -0.07 44.14
CA LEU A 643 -30.54 -0.52 42.77
C LEU A 643 -31.18 -1.90 42.55
N MET A 644 -31.01 -2.83 43.48
CA MET A 644 -31.61 -4.16 43.40
C MET A 644 -33.15 -4.15 43.51
N LYS A 645 -33.81 -3.06 43.92
CA LYS A 645 -35.28 -2.99 43.86
C LYS A 645 -35.79 -2.88 42.43
N ASN A 646 -35.00 -2.26 41.55
CA ASN A 646 -35.30 -2.08 40.14
C ASN A 646 -34.03 -1.62 39.45
N TYR A 647 -33.60 -2.34 38.43
CA TYR A 647 -32.43 -1.98 37.62
C TYR A 647 -32.64 -2.43 36.18
N THR A 648 -31.80 -1.89 35.29
CA THR A 648 -31.73 -2.33 33.90
C THR A 648 -30.49 -3.19 33.74
N PHE A 649 -30.68 -4.47 33.41
CA PHE A 649 -29.61 -5.31 32.93
C PHE A 649 -29.36 -5.02 31.45
N LEU A 650 -28.13 -4.69 31.10
CA LEU A 650 -27.69 -4.44 29.73
C LEU A 650 -26.71 -5.50 29.30
N LEU A 651 -26.85 -5.99 28.08
CA LEU A 651 -25.89 -6.87 27.44
C LEU A 651 -25.40 -6.18 26.17
N ARG A 652 -24.12 -5.80 26.16
CA ARG A 652 -23.49 -5.04 25.06
C ARG A 652 -22.21 -5.70 24.59
N TYR A 653 -21.90 -5.56 23.32
CA TYR A 653 -20.63 -6.02 22.76
C TYR A 653 -19.57 -4.93 22.89
N THR A 654 -18.35 -5.31 23.27
CA THR A 654 -17.26 -4.36 23.59
C THR A 654 -16.07 -4.46 22.63
N GLY A 655 -16.27 -5.03 21.44
CA GLY A 655 -15.24 -5.16 20.40
C GLY A 655 -14.80 -6.60 20.15
N SER A 656 -14.79 -7.45 21.18
CA SER A 656 -14.45 -8.88 21.10
C SER A 656 -15.38 -9.81 21.90
N ARG A 657 -16.12 -9.27 22.87
CA ARG A 657 -16.90 -10.02 23.86
C ARG A 657 -18.19 -9.28 24.20
N TRP A 658 -19.16 -10.03 24.73
CA TRP A 658 -20.41 -9.50 25.27
C TRP A 658 -20.31 -9.34 26.79
N TYR A 659 -20.75 -8.19 27.29
CA TYR A 659 -20.68 -7.79 28.68
C TYR A 659 -22.08 -7.55 29.22
N GLY A 660 -22.44 -8.29 30.26
CA GLY A 660 -23.72 -8.16 30.94
C GLY A 660 -23.57 -7.32 32.22
N GLN A 661 -24.29 -6.22 32.30
CA GLN A 661 -24.09 -5.17 33.29
C GLN A 661 -25.37 -4.69 33.96
N ILE A 662 -25.28 -4.34 35.24
CA ILE A 662 -26.36 -3.81 36.05
C ILE A 662 -26.28 -2.28 36.06
N ASN A 663 -27.33 -1.62 35.59
CA ASN A 663 -27.41 -0.16 35.46
C ASN A 663 -28.66 0.42 36.14
N ASP A 664 -28.67 1.73 36.38
CA ASP A 664 -29.81 2.44 36.96
C ASP A 664 -31.10 2.20 36.13
N PRO A 665 -32.25 1.94 36.77
CA PRO A 665 -33.50 1.67 36.06
C PRO A 665 -34.02 2.86 35.23
N ASN A 666 -33.56 4.08 35.54
CA ASN A 666 -33.96 5.30 34.85
C ASN A 666 -33.05 5.64 33.66
N LEU A 667 -32.10 4.78 33.30
CA LEU A 667 -31.39 4.95 32.03
C LEU A 667 -32.40 4.97 30.89
N SER A 668 -32.48 6.11 30.22
CA SER A 668 -33.21 6.29 28.97
C SER A 668 -32.50 5.59 27.81
N SER A 669 -33.23 5.32 26.72
CA SER A 669 -32.62 4.84 25.46
C SER A 669 -31.46 5.73 25.01
N ASN A 670 -31.60 7.04 25.21
CA ASN A 670 -30.64 8.04 24.78
C ASN A 670 -29.42 8.13 25.71
N SER A 671 -29.49 7.54 26.90
CA SER A 671 -28.32 7.36 27.78
C SER A 671 -27.60 6.04 27.55
N PHE A 672 -28.17 5.11 26.77
CA PHE A 672 -27.38 4.00 26.22
C PHE A 672 -26.52 4.45 25.04
N LYS A 673 -26.88 5.58 24.41
CA LYS A 673 -25.99 6.33 23.51
C LYS A 673 -24.92 6.98 24.39
N GLU A 674 -23.90 6.20 24.76
CA GLU A 674 -22.71 6.78 25.34
C GLU A 674 -22.03 7.47 24.16
N GLU A 675 -22.35 8.75 23.92
CA GLU A 675 -21.93 9.54 22.73
C GLU A 675 -20.39 9.56 22.49
N GLU A 676 -19.64 8.88 23.35
CA GLU A 676 -18.24 9.03 23.74
C GLU A 676 -17.69 7.69 24.30
N TYR A 677 -18.24 6.53 23.90
CA TYR A 677 -17.74 5.23 24.37
C TYR A 677 -16.25 5.08 24.05
N HIS A 678 -15.44 4.79 25.07
CA HIS A 678 -13.98 4.69 24.93
C HIS A 678 -13.40 3.60 25.84
N ALA A 679 -12.17 3.16 25.57
CA ALA A 679 -11.50 2.03 26.21
C ALA A 679 -11.35 2.11 27.74
N PHE A 680 -11.62 3.26 28.36
CA PHE A 680 -11.49 3.44 29.80
C PHE A 680 -12.76 3.09 30.55
N TRP A 681 -12.86 1.82 30.92
CA TRP A 681 -13.87 1.35 31.86
C TRP A 681 -13.45 1.63 33.29
N MET A 682 -13.38 2.92 33.61
CA MET A 682 -12.84 3.35 34.89
C MET A 682 -13.64 2.81 36.08
N ASN A 683 -14.92 2.46 35.89
CA ASN A 683 -15.82 2.05 36.98
C ASN A 683 -16.49 0.67 36.77
N SER A 684 -16.15 -0.10 35.74
CA SER A 684 -16.81 -1.43 35.57
C SER A 684 -15.96 -2.62 35.99
N PHE A 685 -14.66 -2.40 36.27
CA PHE A 685 -13.71 -3.46 36.66
C PHE A 685 -12.68 -3.05 37.71
N SER A 686 -12.67 -1.78 38.13
CA SER A 686 -11.59 -1.18 38.92
C SER A 686 -11.51 -1.69 40.36
N GLY A 687 -12.61 -2.24 40.91
CA GLY A 687 -12.62 -2.91 42.21
C GLY A 687 -12.25 -2.04 43.42
N THR A 688 -12.21 -0.71 43.26
CA THR A 688 -11.64 0.26 44.22
C THR A 688 -12.62 1.33 44.74
N GLY A 689 -13.80 1.44 44.14
CA GLY A 689 -14.77 2.52 44.29
C GLY A 689 -16.19 2.01 44.52
N GLN A 690 -17.06 2.90 45.01
CA GLN A 690 -18.44 2.58 45.37
C GLN A 690 -19.34 2.31 44.15
N GLU A 691 -18.85 2.62 42.95
CA GLU A 691 -19.53 2.41 41.66
C GLU A 691 -18.91 1.25 40.84
N ASP A 692 -17.86 0.59 41.36
CA ASP A 692 -16.84 -0.13 40.56
C ASP A 692 -17.19 -1.53 40.04
N ASN A 693 -18.45 -1.95 40.11
CA ASN A 693 -18.81 -3.35 39.86
C ASN A 693 -20.21 -3.40 39.27
N SER A 694 -20.36 -3.06 37.99
CA SER A 694 -21.63 -3.27 37.28
C SER A 694 -21.62 -4.52 36.42
N THR A 695 -20.45 -4.99 35.96
CA THR A 695 -20.34 -6.18 35.11
C THR A 695 -20.53 -7.47 35.91
N LEU A 696 -21.55 -8.23 35.53
CA LEU A 696 -21.91 -9.50 36.16
C LEU A 696 -21.43 -10.71 35.35
N ILE A 697 -21.60 -10.65 34.03
CA ILE A 697 -21.25 -11.75 33.12
C ILE A 697 -20.45 -11.23 31.95
N ILE A 698 -19.58 -12.09 31.42
CA ILE A 698 -18.78 -11.83 30.22
C ILE A 698 -18.86 -13.06 29.32
N SER A 699 -18.92 -12.87 28.00
CA SER A 699 -18.88 -13.98 27.07
C SER A 699 -17.46 -14.48 26.81
N GLU A 700 -17.37 -15.64 26.18
CA GLU A 700 -16.18 -16.00 25.40
C GLU A 700 -15.93 -14.97 24.28
N ALA A 701 -14.68 -14.86 23.82
CA ALA A 701 -14.33 -14.07 22.65
C ALA A 701 -15.15 -14.56 21.45
N THR A 702 -15.78 -13.66 20.72
CA THR A 702 -16.66 -14.01 19.61
C THR A 702 -16.71 -12.90 18.60
N THR A 703 -16.75 -13.26 17.32
CA THR A 703 -17.01 -12.32 16.22
C THR A 703 -18.49 -12.29 15.83
N MET A 704 -19.34 -13.08 16.50
CA MET A 704 -20.74 -13.26 16.14
C MET A 704 -21.58 -11.97 16.27
N ALA A 705 -22.61 -11.86 15.42
CA ALA A 705 -23.55 -10.76 15.36
C ALA A 705 -24.38 -10.53 16.63
N HIS A 706 -24.59 -11.59 17.40
CA HIS A 706 -25.52 -11.63 18.53
C HIS A 706 -25.01 -12.60 19.60
N PRO A 707 -25.46 -12.48 20.86
CA PRO A 707 -24.98 -13.31 21.97
C PRO A 707 -25.56 -14.73 21.96
N ALA A 708 -26.55 -15.02 21.11
CA ALA A 708 -27.15 -16.35 21.05
C ALA A 708 -26.13 -17.38 20.56
N GLY A 709 -26.00 -18.49 21.29
CA GLY A 709 -25.00 -19.53 21.00
C GLY A 709 -23.59 -19.23 21.55
N VAL A 710 -23.33 -18.06 22.14
CA VAL A 710 -22.04 -17.74 22.77
C VAL A 710 -22.04 -18.23 24.21
N ASP A 711 -20.95 -18.84 24.65
CA ASP A 711 -20.75 -19.21 26.05
C ASP A 711 -20.51 -17.97 26.92
N PHE A 712 -21.04 -17.99 28.14
CA PHE A 712 -20.86 -16.92 29.12
C PHE A 712 -20.30 -17.44 30.43
N PHE A 713 -19.61 -16.53 31.09
CA PHE A 713 -18.99 -16.71 32.38
C PHE A 713 -19.52 -15.67 33.34
N GLU A 714 -19.90 -16.09 34.54
CA GLU A 714 -20.09 -15.21 35.66
C GLU A 714 -18.74 -14.68 36.13
N MET A 715 -18.61 -13.37 36.21
CA MET A 715 -17.42 -12.72 36.72
C MET A 715 -17.47 -12.68 38.25
N ARG A 716 -16.44 -13.22 38.89
CA ARG A 716 -16.17 -13.05 40.32
C ARG A 716 -14.95 -12.17 40.51
N ARG A 717 -14.52 -11.92 41.76
CA ARG A 717 -13.46 -10.95 42.09
C ARG A 717 -12.23 -11.04 41.16
N ARG A 718 -11.71 -9.86 40.79
CA ARG A 718 -10.42 -9.67 40.11
C ARG A 718 -9.19 -9.70 41.05
N ASN A 719 -9.46 -9.94 42.34
CA ASN A 719 -8.58 -10.07 43.49
C ASN A 719 -7.73 -8.88 43.94
N LYS A 720 -7.90 -8.52 45.21
CA LYS A 720 -6.80 -8.04 46.06
C LYS A 720 -5.76 -9.14 46.09
N VAL A 721 -4.52 -8.83 45.69
CA VAL A 721 -3.37 -9.69 45.94
C VAL A 721 -3.31 -9.97 47.45
N PHE A 722 -3.61 -11.20 47.87
CA PHE A 722 -3.37 -11.60 49.25
C PHE A 722 -1.85 -11.54 49.50
N GLU A 723 -1.43 -10.89 50.59
CA GLU A 723 -0.04 -10.83 51.04
C GLU A 723 0.48 -12.26 51.28
N GLY A 724 1.09 -12.89 50.26
CA GLY A 724 1.51 -14.28 50.31
C GLY A 724 1.75 -14.95 48.96
N GLY A 725 1.20 -14.42 47.86
CA GLY A 725 1.59 -14.80 46.49
C GLY A 725 1.25 -16.23 46.04
N VAL A 726 0.41 -16.96 46.79
CA VAL A 726 -0.11 -18.28 46.39
C VAL A 726 -1.58 -18.11 46.06
N PHE A 727 -1.92 -18.30 44.78
CA PHE A 727 -3.29 -18.22 44.27
C PHE A 727 -3.89 -19.63 44.19
N ASP A 728 -5.14 -19.79 44.62
CA ASP A 728 -5.89 -21.07 44.49
C ASP A 728 -6.61 -21.22 43.12
N TYR A 729 -6.59 -20.19 42.26
CA TYR A 729 -7.32 -20.16 41.00
C TYR A 729 -6.42 -19.70 39.83
N ASP A 730 -6.68 -20.23 38.63
CA ASP A 730 -6.18 -19.63 37.38
C ASP A 730 -6.97 -18.33 37.14
N TYR A 731 -6.42 -17.22 37.62
CA TYR A 731 -6.97 -15.89 37.34
C TYR A 731 -6.76 -15.58 35.86
N SER A 732 -7.87 -15.37 35.15
CA SER A 732 -7.80 -14.70 33.86
C SER A 732 -7.56 -13.21 34.06
N GLN A 733 -7.22 -12.49 33.00
CA GLN A 733 -7.12 -11.02 33.01
C GLN A 733 -8.42 -10.33 33.47
N TYR A 734 -9.55 -11.03 33.42
CA TYR A 734 -10.87 -10.56 33.86
C TYR A 734 -11.24 -11.02 35.28
N GLY A 735 -10.33 -11.67 36.00
CA GLY A 735 -10.60 -12.29 37.30
C GLY A 735 -11.02 -13.75 37.19
N VAL A 736 -11.73 -14.26 38.20
CA VAL A 736 -12.28 -15.62 38.21
C VAL A 736 -13.53 -15.66 37.33
N LEU A 737 -13.46 -16.47 36.27
CA LEU A 737 -14.55 -16.69 35.32
C LEU A 737 -15.21 -18.03 35.58
N ILE A 738 -16.47 -18.01 35.98
CA ILE A 738 -17.25 -19.20 36.31
C ILE A 738 -18.20 -19.51 35.14
N PRO A 739 -18.06 -20.63 34.42
CA PRO A 739 -18.92 -20.92 33.27
C PRO A 739 -20.39 -21.05 33.72
N LEU A 740 -21.29 -20.41 32.96
CA LEU A 740 -22.74 -20.41 33.20
C LEU A 740 -23.46 -21.61 32.56
N VAL A 741 -22.80 -22.32 31.65
CA VAL A 741 -23.31 -23.52 30.97
C VAL A 741 -22.48 -24.75 31.36
N ALA A 742 -23.10 -25.93 31.33
CA ALA A 742 -22.45 -27.18 31.71
C ALA A 742 -21.50 -27.73 30.63
N HIS A 743 -21.76 -27.40 29.37
CA HIS A 743 -20.99 -27.87 28.22
C HIS A 743 -20.51 -26.68 27.41
N ALA A 744 -19.21 -26.62 27.16
CA ALA A 744 -18.63 -25.59 26.29
C ALA A 744 -19.21 -25.71 24.86
N GLY A 745 -19.50 -24.57 24.24
CA GLY A 745 -20.14 -24.43 22.93
C GLY A 745 -21.66 -24.57 22.94
N ALA A 746 -22.30 -24.74 24.10
CA ALA A 746 -23.77 -24.80 24.17
C ALA A 746 -24.42 -23.43 23.95
N GLY A 747 -23.72 -22.36 24.32
CA GLY A 747 -24.26 -21.02 24.37
C GLY A 747 -25.16 -20.80 25.59
N PHE A 748 -25.07 -19.60 26.18
CA PHE A 748 -25.89 -19.26 27.35
C PHE A 748 -27.22 -18.57 26.99
N PHE A 749 -27.22 -17.81 25.90
CA PHE A 749 -28.42 -17.18 25.37
C PHE A 749 -28.91 -17.91 24.12
N HIS A 750 -30.22 -17.90 23.92
CA HIS A 750 -30.89 -18.43 22.73
C HIS A 750 -31.89 -17.42 22.18
N CYS A 751 -32.05 -17.41 20.86
CA CYS A 751 -33.10 -16.64 20.23
C CYS A 751 -34.47 -17.15 20.66
N ASN A 752 -35.35 -16.23 21.07
CA ASN A 752 -36.71 -16.57 21.45
C ASN A 752 -37.59 -16.63 20.19
N ILE A 753 -37.49 -17.74 19.46
CA ILE A 753 -38.34 -18.01 18.29
C ILE A 753 -39.73 -18.40 18.83
N PRO A 754 -40.81 -17.71 18.45
CA PRO A 754 -42.16 -18.15 18.79
C PRO A 754 -42.33 -19.59 18.28
N SER A 755 -42.76 -20.51 19.14
CA SER A 755 -43.13 -21.84 18.67
C SER A 755 -44.29 -21.70 17.67
N GLU A 756 -44.01 -21.94 16.38
CA GLU A 756 -45.03 -21.96 15.32
C GLU A 756 -46.14 -22.98 15.59
#